data_AF-A0A835XKM0-F1
#
_entry.id   AF-A0A835XKM0-F1
#
_cell.length_a   1.000
_cell.length_b   1.000
_cell.length_c   1.000
_cell.angle_alpha   90.00
_cell.angle_beta   90.00
_cell.angle_gamma   90.00
#
_symmetry.space_group_name_H-M   'P 1'
#
loop_
_entity.id
_entity.type
_entity.pdbx_description
1 polymer ?
#
loop_
_entity_poly.entity_id
_entity_poly.type
_entity_poly.pdbx_seq_one_letter_code
_entity_poly.pdbx_strand_id
1 'polypeptide(L)'
;MAVIPGLPNELSERIAAFLPHNVVPLALRLTSKAAATYFSCPAAKTVHLSHPCPPAEFAARWGTPGAAHRFPLAQRRQLVWLTAATGDVANLAVAVAASGVQLNVKAMEAAAAAGQLEACRWLLAQGCPLYGGYLRCSLAAAAARGRTQVCAWLLAHGPWTRAWVEAAVWAALRGGHLGTMRLLRGAQAALDNTPRPVPGLWVEVEVEGAAGAGADAAGAALTGWTVDMSAAPASGGAAADELFEVAAPRPDGGSGGGGRESGGGAGPWRPEAGLAPLVAAAAEGCELRTLVAFWQRWEAEAERQRAAQEAGQLDEQDPRRLDEQERLDELVREEALAAAAGSPTQDWLAKVEFLEARGCPRTSASAEKAAQQRDALARLRALQARGYRRVPGGVGGIGRGRERASGSVFGSTVCSAAAGAGNTEALEWLLAPAGEGGAGGGGARADAYAARDAAANGHRSCLEVLVRSRARMRGGLVVRAAARAGRLDLVEWILDHLPGGVALDADVLATAAHSGSVPLLQALRARGCPWDHHAWAAAADSGSVPALEWLREGGCPVKAEEPLFRSACAGDWVALSALVRLGLPLQRCTGLLRRLVCLDPLGEAPRVPVLEWLARAGAGFAAEAVAEAAREWWTEGGPVLEWAEEQARRRREQGRGRGGAQPAVEEQQPGEAAGEGDRS
;
A
#
# COMPACT_ATOMS: atom_id res chain seq x y z
N MET A 1 3.96 -27.39 41.47
CA MET A 1 2.53 -27.21 41.09
C MET A 1 2.44 -27.37 39.59
N ALA A 2 1.47 -28.17 39.12
CA ALA A 2 1.23 -28.37 37.70
C ALA A 2 0.73 -27.07 37.04
N VAL A 3 1.18 -26.79 35.82
CA VAL A 3 0.78 -25.63 35.01
C VAL A 3 -0.71 -25.67 34.69
N ILE A 4 -1.23 -26.86 34.37
CA ILE A 4 -2.65 -27.16 34.22
C ILE A 4 -3.02 -28.19 35.31
N PRO A 5 -4.07 -27.98 36.12
CA PRO A 5 -4.46 -28.93 37.17
C PRO A 5 -4.69 -30.33 36.60
N GLY A 6 -3.94 -31.32 37.10
CA GLY A 6 -4.08 -32.73 36.67
C GLY A 6 -3.21 -33.17 35.49
N LEU A 7 -2.39 -32.30 34.90
CA LEU A 7 -1.47 -32.64 33.81
C LEU A 7 0.01 -32.49 34.21
N PRO A 8 0.88 -33.45 33.84
CA PRO A 8 2.33 -33.28 33.87
C PRO A 8 2.81 -32.03 33.12
N ASN A 9 3.92 -31.45 33.57
CA ASN A 9 4.47 -30.25 32.96
C ASN A 9 4.98 -30.51 31.53
N GLU A 10 5.51 -31.71 31.23
CA GLU A 10 5.93 -32.05 29.85
C GLU A 10 4.74 -32.10 28.88
N LEU A 11 3.56 -32.53 29.35
CA LEU A 11 2.33 -32.50 28.55
C LEU A 11 1.81 -31.07 28.39
N SER A 12 1.96 -30.23 29.41
CA SER A 12 1.58 -28.81 29.32
C SER A 12 2.44 -28.04 28.30
N GLU A 13 3.73 -28.36 28.20
CA GLU A 13 4.62 -27.82 27.16
C GLU A 13 4.25 -28.29 25.76
N ARG A 14 3.97 -29.58 25.58
CA ARG A 14 3.52 -30.11 24.29
C ARG A 14 2.21 -29.47 23.86
N ILE A 15 1.24 -29.33 24.77
CA ILE A 15 -0.01 -28.63 24.49
C ILE A 15 0.26 -27.17 24.08
N ALA A 16 1.10 -26.45 24.84
CA ALA A 16 1.46 -25.07 24.52
C ALA A 16 2.12 -24.91 23.14
N ALA A 17 2.91 -25.89 22.70
CA ALA A 17 3.54 -25.89 21.37
C ALA A 17 2.54 -26.08 20.20
N PHE A 18 1.39 -26.70 20.45
CA PHE A 18 0.33 -26.88 19.44
C PHE A 18 -0.73 -25.79 19.47
N LEU A 19 -0.75 -24.94 20.50
CA LEU A 19 -1.69 -23.83 20.59
C LEU A 19 -1.28 -22.67 19.69
N PRO A 20 -2.24 -21.88 19.17
CA PRO A 20 -1.94 -20.65 18.47
C PRO A 20 -1.07 -19.71 19.32
N HIS A 21 -0.11 -19.02 18.68
CA HIS A 21 0.92 -18.22 19.34
C HIS A 21 0.43 -17.29 20.46
N ASN A 22 -0.76 -16.68 20.30
CA ASN A 22 -1.28 -15.74 21.28
C ASN A 22 -2.05 -16.40 22.44
N VAL A 23 -2.39 -17.68 22.36
CA VAL A 23 -3.14 -18.38 23.43
C VAL A 23 -2.27 -18.62 24.67
N VAL A 24 -0.96 -18.86 24.49
CA VAL A 24 -0.02 -19.02 25.60
C VAL A 24 0.07 -17.75 26.48
N PRO A 25 0.39 -16.56 25.92
CA PRO A 25 0.48 -15.33 26.71
C PRO A 25 -0.87 -14.83 27.25
N LEU A 26 -1.98 -15.06 26.54
CA LEU A 26 -3.30 -14.48 26.87
C LEU A 26 -4.20 -15.39 27.69
N ALA A 27 -4.05 -16.71 27.60
CA ALA A 27 -4.89 -17.65 28.34
C ALA A 27 -4.05 -18.48 29.32
N LEU A 28 -3.14 -19.34 28.81
CA LEU A 28 -2.44 -20.31 29.66
C LEU A 28 -1.64 -19.66 30.79
N ARG A 29 -0.91 -18.58 30.48
CA ARG A 29 -0.12 -17.84 31.48
C ARG A 29 -0.99 -17.19 32.56
N LEU A 30 -2.23 -16.85 32.26
CA LEU A 30 -3.16 -16.17 33.18
C LEU A 30 -3.96 -17.14 34.06
N THR A 31 -3.88 -18.46 33.81
CA THR A 31 -4.63 -19.46 34.58
C THR A 31 -4.18 -19.62 36.03
N SER A 32 -2.88 -19.44 36.33
CA SER A 32 -2.34 -19.57 37.69
C SER A 32 -0.98 -18.89 37.86
N LYS A 33 -0.60 -18.61 39.11
CA LYS A 33 0.76 -18.12 39.43
C LYS A 33 1.86 -19.09 38.96
N ALA A 34 1.60 -20.40 39.04
CA ALA A 34 2.54 -21.44 38.59
C ALA A 34 2.71 -21.43 37.08
N ALA A 35 1.62 -21.24 36.31
CA ALA A 35 1.69 -21.06 34.86
C ALA A 35 2.42 -19.76 34.48
N ALA A 36 2.21 -18.68 35.24
CA ALA A 36 2.90 -17.40 35.02
C ALA A 36 4.42 -17.48 35.23
N THR A 37 4.88 -18.28 36.21
CA THR A 37 6.32 -18.52 36.43
C THR A 37 6.90 -19.46 35.39
N TYR A 38 6.14 -20.48 35.00
CA TYR A 38 6.56 -21.46 33.99
C TYR A 38 6.74 -20.82 32.61
N PHE A 39 5.75 -20.04 32.17
CA PHE A 39 5.78 -19.30 30.89
C PHE A 39 6.34 -17.88 31.05
N SER A 40 7.52 -17.78 31.66
CA SER A 40 8.16 -16.49 31.96
C SER A 40 9.11 -15.99 30.87
N CYS A 41 9.42 -16.80 29.85
CA CYS A 41 10.28 -16.42 28.75
C CYS A 41 9.65 -15.28 27.90
N PRO A 42 10.45 -14.44 27.22
CA PRO A 42 9.93 -13.33 26.41
C PRO A 42 8.93 -13.78 25.35
N ALA A 43 9.17 -14.91 24.68
CA ALA A 43 8.28 -15.45 23.65
C ALA A 43 6.87 -15.77 24.20
N ALA A 44 6.77 -16.25 25.44
CA ALA A 44 5.51 -16.54 26.10
C ALA A 44 4.84 -15.32 26.76
N LYS A 45 5.41 -14.12 26.58
CA LYS A 45 4.86 -12.83 27.04
C LYS A 45 4.45 -11.91 25.89
N THR A 46 4.90 -12.19 24.67
CA THR A 46 4.68 -11.34 23.50
C THR A 46 3.40 -11.76 22.78
N VAL A 47 2.51 -10.80 22.51
CA VAL A 47 1.31 -11.00 21.70
C VAL A 47 1.58 -10.45 20.29
N HIS A 48 1.36 -11.27 19.28
CA HIS A 48 1.54 -10.89 17.87
C HIS A 48 0.18 -10.67 17.21
N LEU A 49 -0.16 -9.42 16.91
CA LEU A 49 -1.45 -9.05 16.29
C LEU A 49 -1.68 -9.65 14.90
N SER A 50 -0.63 -10.12 14.23
CA SER A 50 -0.69 -10.84 12.95
C SER A 50 -1.09 -12.32 13.10
N HIS A 51 -1.25 -12.82 14.33
CA HIS A 51 -1.71 -14.17 14.62
C HIS A 51 -3.09 -14.13 15.29
N PRO A 52 -3.90 -15.20 15.13
CA PRO A 52 -5.20 -15.30 15.79
C PRO A 52 -5.09 -15.04 17.29
N CYS A 53 -6.02 -14.24 17.81
CA CYS A 53 -6.12 -13.89 19.22
C CYS A 53 -7.48 -14.35 19.74
N PRO A 54 -7.58 -14.94 20.94
CA PRO A 54 -8.87 -15.19 21.58
C PRO A 54 -9.78 -13.93 21.58
N PRO A 55 -11.05 -14.02 21.11
CA PRO A 55 -11.89 -12.84 20.94
C PRO A 55 -12.21 -12.06 22.21
N ALA A 56 -12.37 -12.75 23.35
CA ALA A 56 -12.71 -12.10 24.61
C ALA A 56 -11.56 -11.20 25.11
N GLU A 57 -10.32 -11.66 25.00
CA GLU A 57 -9.10 -10.98 25.42
C GLU A 57 -8.77 -9.83 24.48
N PHE A 58 -9.01 -10.00 23.18
CA PHE A 58 -8.90 -8.92 22.20
C PHE A 58 -9.91 -7.81 22.49
N ALA A 59 -11.18 -8.17 22.73
CA ALA A 59 -12.25 -7.24 23.09
C ALA A 59 -11.97 -6.54 24.42
N ALA A 60 -11.43 -7.23 25.43
CA ALA A 60 -11.05 -6.61 26.70
C ALA A 60 -9.97 -5.53 26.53
N ARG A 61 -9.07 -5.69 25.55
CA ARG A 61 -7.99 -4.72 25.29
C ARG A 61 -8.43 -3.56 24.39
N TRP A 62 -9.23 -3.84 23.37
CA TRP A 62 -9.53 -2.88 22.30
C TRP A 62 -10.97 -2.39 22.28
N GLY A 63 -11.90 -3.10 22.92
CA GLY A 63 -13.33 -2.78 22.92
C GLY A 63 -13.72 -1.57 23.76
N THR A 64 -12.84 -1.07 24.64
CA THR A 64 -13.10 0.17 25.38
C THR A 64 -13.04 1.38 24.43
N PRO A 65 -14.05 2.28 24.42
CA PRO A 65 -14.02 3.47 23.59
C PRO A 65 -12.74 4.28 23.79
N GLY A 66 -12.06 4.59 22.71
CA GLY A 66 -10.81 5.36 22.75
C GLY A 66 -9.54 4.57 23.06
N ALA A 67 -9.60 3.24 23.23
CA ALA A 67 -8.42 2.39 23.45
C ALA A 67 -7.29 2.65 22.44
N ALA A 68 -7.68 2.90 21.18
CA ALA A 68 -6.74 3.11 20.10
C ALA A 68 -6.34 4.58 19.89
N HIS A 69 -7.04 5.56 20.48
CA HIS A 69 -6.88 6.99 20.16
C HIS A 69 -5.50 7.56 20.52
N ARG A 70 -4.79 6.92 21.45
CA ARG A 70 -3.40 7.26 21.80
C ARG A 70 -2.38 6.92 20.71
N PHE A 71 -2.76 6.08 19.75
CA PHE A 71 -1.87 5.62 18.68
C PHE A 71 -2.03 6.50 17.43
N PRO A 72 -0.94 6.80 16.71
CA PRO A 72 -1.00 7.47 15.41
C PRO A 72 -1.88 6.70 14.41
N LEU A 73 -2.43 7.40 13.42
CA LEU A 73 -3.30 6.85 12.37
C LEU A 73 -2.67 5.64 11.65
N ALA A 74 -1.35 5.69 11.38
CA ALA A 74 -0.63 4.57 10.78
C ALA A 74 -0.70 3.30 11.65
N GLN A 75 -0.58 3.43 12.98
CA GLN A 75 -0.69 2.31 13.92
C GLN A 75 -2.13 1.84 14.11
N ARG A 76 -3.11 2.75 14.08
CA ARG A 76 -4.54 2.38 14.11
C ARG A 76 -4.97 1.63 12.84
N ARG A 77 -4.54 2.09 11.67
CA ARG A 77 -4.64 1.33 10.41
C ARG A 77 -3.94 -0.01 10.54
N GLN A 78 -2.79 -0.04 11.24
CA GLN A 78 -2.05 -1.26 11.47
C GLN A 78 -2.77 -2.31 12.32
N LEU A 79 -3.58 -1.87 13.27
CA LEU A 79 -4.43 -2.77 14.04
C LEU A 79 -5.43 -3.47 13.10
N VAL A 80 -6.14 -2.71 12.28
CA VAL A 80 -7.20 -3.22 11.40
C VAL A 80 -6.67 -4.23 10.37
N TRP A 81 -5.63 -3.88 9.59
CA TRP A 81 -5.18 -4.76 8.51
C TRP A 81 -4.47 -6.04 8.99
N LEU A 82 -3.86 -6.04 10.19
CA LEU A 82 -3.17 -7.20 10.76
C LEU A 82 -4.22 -8.16 11.30
N THR A 83 -5.24 -7.63 11.98
CA THR A 83 -6.40 -8.41 12.39
C THR A 83 -7.14 -8.98 11.17
N ALA A 84 -7.31 -8.21 10.09
CA ALA A 84 -7.91 -8.70 8.85
C ALA A 84 -7.14 -9.88 8.25
N ALA A 85 -5.80 -9.86 8.29
CA ALA A 85 -4.95 -10.96 7.85
C ALA A 85 -5.09 -12.24 8.69
N THR A 86 -5.61 -12.17 9.93
CA THR A 86 -5.85 -13.35 10.77
C THR A 86 -7.09 -14.14 10.37
N GLY A 87 -8.07 -13.50 9.71
CA GLY A 87 -9.35 -14.11 9.36
C GLY A 87 -10.40 -14.09 10.48
N ASP A 88 -10.06 -13.62 11.68
CA ASP A 88 -11.02 -13.53 12.80
C ASP A 88 -11.92 -12.30 12.66
N VAL A 89 -13.14 -12.53 12.19
CA VAL A 89 -14.15 -11.48 11.94
C VAL A 89 -14.60 -10.80 13.23
N ALA A 90 -14.64 -11.50 14.37
CA ALA A 90 -15.04 -10.91 15.65
C ALA A 90 -13.99 -9.90 16.13
N ASN A 91 -12.71 -10.27 16.06
CA ASN A 91 -11.62 -9.35 16.37
C ASN A 91 -11.57 -8.19 15.38
N LEU A 92 -11.83 -8.46 14.09
CA LEU A 92 -11.83 -7.43 13.06
C LEU A 92 -12.92 -6.38 13.33
N ALA A 93 -14.12 -6.78 13.71
CA ALA A 93 -15.20 -5.86 14.09
C ALA A 93 -14.78 -4.95 15.25
N VAL A 94 -14.18 -5.52 16.31
CA VAL A 94 -13.64 -4.74 17.44
C VAL A 94 -12.53 -3.79 16.99
N ALA A 95 -11.59 -4.25 16.16
CA ALA A 95 -10.48 -3.45 15.66
C ALA A 95 -10.96 -2.24 14.85
N VAL A 96 -11.94 -2.44 13.95
CA VAL A 96 -12.53 -1.38 13.13
C VAL A 96 -13.19 -0.33 14.02
N ALA A 97 -14.05 -0.77 14.95
CA ALA A 97 -14.74 0.12 15.88
C ALA A 97 -13.76 0.92 16.77
N ALA A 98 -12.71 0.27 17.28
CA ALA A 98 -11.72 0.90 18.14
C ALA A 98 -10.83 1.91 17.40
N SER A 99 -10.55 1.66 16.11
CA SER A 99 -9.60 2.46 15.34
C SER A 99 -10.10 3.87 15.01
N GLY A 100 -11.42 4.06 14.86
CA GLY A 100 -11.99 5.31 14.37
C GLY A 100 -11.42 5.72 13.00
N VAL A 101 -11.01 4.74 12.18
CA VAL A 101 -10.46 4.95 10.84
C VAL A 101 -11.51 4.52 9.82
N GLN A 102 -11.66 5.28 8.73
CA GLN A 102 -12.44 4.82 7.60
C GLN A 102 -11.81 3.58 6.95
N LEU A 103 -12.62 2.55 6.71
CA LEU A 103 -12.18 1.33 6.03
C LEU A 103 -11.56 1.68 4.67
N ASN A 104 -10.36 1.17 4.43
CA ASN A 104 -9.64 1.35 3.19
C ASN A 104 -9.13 0.00 2.64
N VAL A 105 -8.64 0.07 1.43
CA VAL A 105 -8.28 -1.08 0.58
C VAL A 105 -7.15 -1.91 1.19
N LYS A 106 -6.31 -1.30 2.03
CA LYS A 106 -5.18 -1.99 2.68
C LYS A 106 -5.63 -3.11 3.63
N ALA A 107 -6.80 -2.99 4.26
CA ALA A 107 -7.37 -4.08 5.06
C ALA A 107 -7.80 -5.25 4.18
N MET A 108 -8.42 -4.95 3.04
CA MET A 108 -8.81 -5.93 2.02
C MET A 108 -7.58 -6.61 1.41
N GLU A 109 -6.56 -5.84 1.02
CA GLU A 109 -5.29 -6.36 0.50
C GLU A 109 -4.62 -7.33 1.48
N ALA A 110 -4.59 -6.98 2.77
CA ALA A 110 -3.99 -7.82 3.80
C ALA A 110 -4.77 -9.13 4.00
N ALA A 111 -6.10 -9.07 4.09
CA ALA A 111 -6.94 -10.26 4.15
C ALA A 111 -6.78 -11.13 2.88
N ALA A 112 -6.73 -10.50 1.71
CA ALA A 112 -6.60 -11.17 0.43
C ALA A 112 -5.23 -11.85 0.25
N ALA A 113 -4.14 -11.17 0.63
CA ALA A 113 -2.79 -11.75 0.65
C ALA A 113 -2.67 -12.92 1.63
N ALA A 114 -3.35 -12.83 2.77
CA ALA A 114 -3.42 -13.90 3.77
C ALA A 114 -4.30 -15.08 3.34
N GLY A 115 -5.20 -14.88 2.36
CA GLY A 115 -6.14 -15.91 1.89
C GLY A 115 -7.42 -16.01 2.72
N GLN A 116 -7.76 -14.98 3.49
CA GLN A 116 -8.87 -14.99 4.44
C GLN A 116 -10.19 -14.55 3.78
N LEU A 117 -10.84 -15.48 3.08
CA LEU A 117 -12.06 -15.20 2.31
C LEU A 117 -13.19 -14.58 3.15
N GLU A 118 -13.43 -15.11 4.35
CA GLU A 118 -14.50 -14.61 5.23
C GLU A 118 -14.24 -13.17 5.73
N ALA A 119 -12.98 -12.83 6.02
CA ALA A 119 -12.61 -11.46 6.35
C ALA A 119 -12.80 -10.52 5.14
N CYS A 120 -12.46 -10.96 3.93
CA CYS A 120 -12.73 -10.20 2.71
C CYS A 120 -14.24 -9.95 2.51
N ARG A 121 -15.07 -10.98 2.68
CA ARG A 121 -16.54 -10.85 2.59
C ARG A 121 -17.10 -9.90 3.63
N TRP A 122 -16.64 -10.01 4.87
CA TRP A 122 -17.07 -9.12 5.94
C TRP A 122 -16.66 -7.66 5.66
N LEU A 123 -15.41 -7.41 5.25
CA LEU A 123 -14.95 -6.06 4.90
C LEU A 123 -15.78 -5.45 3.78
N LEU A 124 -16.14 -6.25 2.78
CA LEU A 124 -17.04 -5.83 1.71
C LEU A 124 -18.42 -5.45 2.25
N ALA A 125 -19.01 -6.31 3.09
CA ALA A 125 -20.31 -6.04 3.71
C ALA A 125 -20.32 -4.77 4.58
N GLN A 126 -19.19 -4.40 5.18
CA GLN A 126 -19.04 -3.15 5.95
C GLN A 126 -18.82 -1.89 5.07
N GLY A 127 -18.95 -2.01 3.75
CA GLY A 127 -18.80 -0.88 2.83
C GLY A 127 -17.36 -0.49 2.56
N CYS A 128 -16.40 -1.43 2.66
CA CYS A 128 -15.05 -1.19 2.15
C CYS A 128 -15.15 -0.82 0.65
N PRO A 129 -14.65 0.35 0.23
CA PRO A 129 -14.89 0.85 -1.12
C PRO A 129 -14.33 -0.11 -2.17
N LEU A 130 -15.19 -0.53 -3.11
CA LEU A 130 -14.82 -1.40 -4.23
C LEU A 130 -14.61 -0.64 -5.55
N TYR A 131 -14.77 0.68 -5.57
CA TYR A 131 -14.66 1.46 -6.81
C TYR A 131 -13.21 1.65 -7.24
N GLY A 132 -12.90 1.46 -8.54
CA GLY A 132 -11.62 1.85 -9.15
C GLY A 132 -10.44 0.89 -8.95
N GLY A 133 -9.22 1.36 -9.28
CA GLY A 133 -7.97 0.59 -9.37
C GLY A 133 -7.43 -0.06 -8.08
N TYR A 134 -8.29 -0.17 -7.06
CA TYR A 134 -8.00 -0.66 -5.72
C TYR A 134 -8.27 -2.17 -5.55
N LEU A 135 -9.34 -2.68 -6.17
CA LEU A 135 -9.59 -4.12 -6.31
C LEU A 135 -8.40 -4.81 -7.00
N ARG A 136 -7.76 -4.13 -7.95
CA ARG A 136 -6.52 -4.56 -8.61
C ARG A 136 -5.43 -4.87 -7.59
N CYS A 137 -5.21 -4.01 -6.61
CA CYS A 137 -4.15 -4.21 -5.61
C CYS A 137 -4.45 -5.42 -4.72
N SER A 138 -5.71 -5.62 -4.33
CA SER A 138 -6.14 -6.79 -3.56
C SER A 138 -5.99 -8.10 -4.36
N LEU A 139 -6.39 -8.08 -5.64
CA LEU A 139 -6.23 -9.24 -6.54
C LEU A 139 -4.75 -9.55 -6.78
N ALA A 140 -3.92 -8.52 -7.04
CA ALA A 140 -2.48 -8.68 -7.23
C ALA A 140 -1.79 -9.20 -5.96
N ALA A 141 -2.20 -8.73 -4.77
CA ALA A 141 -1.65 -9.19 -3.50
C ALA A 141 -2.02 -10.66 -3.21
N ALA A 142 -3.26 -11.06 -3.47
CA ALA A 142 -3.70 -12.46 -3.40
C ALA A 142 -2.94 -13.34 -4.41
N ALA A 143 -2.78 -12.85 -5.64
CA ALA A 143 -2.08 -13.54 -6.72
C ALA A 143 -0.60 -13.76 -6.39
N ALA A 144 0.09 -12.73 -5.89
CA ALA A 144 1.49 -12.81 -5.45
C ALA A 144 1.74 -13.77 -4.28
N ARG A 145 0.67 -14.20 -3.58
CA ARG A 145 0.73 -15.20 -2.49
C ARG A 145 0.04 -16.51 -2.84
N GLY A 146 -0.39 -16.68 -4.09
CA GLY A 146 -0.96 -17.93 -4.59
C GLY A 146 -2.34 -18.25 -4.00
N ARG A 147 -3.10 -17.22 -3.58
CA ARG A 147 -4.40 -17.40 -2.91
C ARG A 147 -5.52 -17.59 -3.93
N THR A 148 -5.50 -18.73 -4.63
CA THR A 148 -6.39 -19.06 -5.76
C THR A 148 -7.88 -18.88 -5.43
N GLN A 149 -8.33 -19.30 -4.24
CA GLN A 149 -9.74 -19.15 -3.82
C GLN A 149 -10.17 -17.69 -3.70
N VAL A 150 -9.31 -16.84 -3.11
CA VAL A 150 -9.60 -15.40 -3.00
C VAL A 150 -9.52 -14.72 -4.36
N CYS A 151 -8.56 -15.10 -5.22
CA CYS A 151 -8.49 -14.59 -6.59
C CYS A 151 -9.77 -14.92 -7.38
N ALA A 152 -10.27 -16.16 -7.30
CA ALA A 152 -11.51 -16.57 -7.96
C ALA A 152 -12.72 -15.80 -7.41
N TRP A 153 -12.81 -15.62 -6.10
CA TRP A 153 -13.87 -14.83 -5.48
C TRP A 153 -13.82 -13.36 -5.90
N LEU A 154 -12.65 -12.72 -5.89
CA LEU A 154 -12.48 -11.32 -6.33
C LEU A 154 -12.86 -11.18 -7.80
N LEU A 155 -12.43 -12.09 -8.67
CA LEU A 155 -12.80 -12.09 -10.09
C LEU A 155 -14.33 -12.10 -10.31
N ALA A 156 -15.10 -12.73 -9.41
CA ALA A 156 -16.55 -12.78 -9.48
C ALA A 156 -17.27 -11.51 -8.95
N HIS A 157 -16.59 -10.62 -8.22
CA HIS A 157 -17.23 -9.52 -7.47
C HIS A 157 -16.86 -8.11 -7.97
N GLY A 158 -16.23 -7.97 -9.14
CA GLY A 158 -15.79 -6.66 -9.64
C GLY A 158 -15.89 -6.50 -11.15
N PRO A 159 -16.07 -5.26 -11.65
CA PRO A 159 -15.81 -4.97 -13.05
C PRO A 159 -14.29 -5.02 -13.28
N TRP A 160 -13.83 -5.96 -14.10
CA TRP A 160 -12.41 -6.14 -14.40
C TRP A 160 -12.07 -5.60 -15.77
N THR A 161 -11.05 -4.77 -15.85
CA THR A 161 -10.40 -4.45 -17.12
C THR A 161 -9.28 -5.45 -17.39
N ARG A 162 -8.97 -5.68 -18.67
CA ARG A 162 -7.84 -6.52 -19.09
C ARG A 162 -6.53 -6.15 -18.39
N ALA A 163 -6.21 -4.86 -18.34
CA ALA A 163 -4.99 -4.35 -17.71
C ALA A 163 -4.90 -4.68 -16.21
N TRP A 164 -6.03 -4.81 -15.51
CA TRP A 164 -6.03 -5.13 -14.08
C TRP A 164 -5.78 -6.61 -13.82
N VAL A 165 -6.38 -7.48 -14.62
CA VAL A 165 -6.14 -8.94 -14.54
C VAL A 165 -4.70 -9.26 -14.94
N GLU A 166 -4.18 -8.56 -15.94
CA GLU A 166 -2.79 -8.70 -16.38
C GLU A 166 -1.78 -8.32 -15.29
N ALA A 167 -2.03 -7.22 -14.55
CA ALA A 167 -1.20 -6.87 -13.40
C ALA A 167 -1.20 -7.97 -12.31
N ALA A 168 -2.33 -8.67 -12.11
CA ALA A 168 -2.41 -9.79 -11.19
C ALA A 168 -1.68 -11.05 -11.71
N VAL A 169 -1.70 -11.29 -13.02
CA VAL A 169 -0.89 -12.33 -13.68
C VAL A 169 0.59 -12.11 -13.40
N TRP A 170 1.08 -10.88 -13.56
CA TRP A 170 2.48 -10.54 -13.25
C TRP A 170 2.81 -10.75 -11.77
N ALA A 171 1.88 -10.38 -10.89
CA ALA A 171 2.04 -10.57 -9.46
C ALA A 171 2.13 -12.06 -9.08
N ALA A 172 1.31 -12.93 -9.69
CA ALA A 172 1.40 -14.37 -9.51
C ALA A 172 2.76 -14.94 -9.93
N LEU A 173 3.32 -14.50 -11.08
CA LEU A 173 4.64 -14.93 -11.53
C LEU A 173 5.77 -14.45 -10.60
N ARG A 174 5.73 -13.18 -10.17
CA ARG A 174 6.68 -12.67 -9.16
C ARG A 174 6.62 -13.44 -7.84
N GLY A 175 5.46 -14.01 -7.50
CA GLY A 175 5.29 -14.90 -6.35
C GLY A 175 5.64 -16.38 -6.62
N GLY A 176 5.95 -16.76 -7.86
CA GLY A 176 6.21 -18.15 -8.23
C GLY A 176 4.97 -19.05 -8.35
N HIS A 177 3.76 -18.46 -8.38
CA HIS A 177 2.49 -19.19 -8.29
C HIS A 177 1.86 -19.47 -9.66
N LEU A 178 2.39 -20.48 -10.36
CA LEU A 178 1.94 -20.85 -11.71
C LEU A 178 0.46 -21.28 -11.78
N GLY A 179 -0.04 -22.00 -10.77
CA GLY A 179 -1.46 -22.41 -10.72
C GLY A 179 -2.41 -21.20 -10.68
N THR A 180 -2.10 -20.20 -9.85
CA THR A 180 -2.88 -18.97 -9.77
C THR A 180 -2.74 -18.13 -11.04
N MET A 181 -1.55 -18.09 -11.64
CA MET A 181 -1.32 -17.43 -12.93
C MET A 181 -2.21 -18.01 -14.05
N ARG A 182 -2.30 -19.35 -14.14
CA ARG A 182 -3.16 -20.02 -15.13
C ARG A 182 -4.63 -19.67 -14.93
N LEU A 183 -5.12 -19.66 -13.68
CA LEU A 183 -6.48 -19.25 -13.36
C LEU A 183 -6.76 -17.82 -13.87
N LEU A 184 -5.87 -16.87 -13.54
CA LEU A 184 -6.03 -15.47 -13.92
C LEU A 184 -6.01 -15.28 -15.44
N ARG A 185 -5.16 -16.04 -16.14
CA ARG A 185 -5.07 -16.00 -17.59
C ARG A 185 -6.28 -16.64 -18.28
N GLY A 186 -6.87 -17.67 -17.70
CA GLY A 186 -8.17 -18.21 -18.12
C GLY A 186 -9.29 -17.18 -17.98
N ALA A 187 -9.31 -16.43 -16.87
CA ALA A 187 -10.25 -15.33 -16.67
C ALA A 187 -10.03 -14.17 -17.65
N GLN A 188 -8.77 -13.85 -17.98
CA GLN A 188 -8.43 -12.85 -19.00
C GLN A 188 -8.96 -13.25 -20.39
N ALA A 189 -8.79 -14.51 -20.79
CA ALA A 189 -9.32 -15.01 -22.07
C ALA A 189 -10.86 -14.95 -22.12
N ALA A 190 -11.54 -15.18 -20.99
CA ALA A 190 -12.99 -15.02 -20.91
C ALA A 190 -13.41 -13.55 -21.12
N LEU A 191 -12.66 -12.58 -20.59
CA LEU A 191 -12.90 -11.15 -20.83
C LEU A 191 -12.65 -10.74 -22.29
N ASP A 192 -11.62 -11.29 -22.93
CA ASP A 192 -11.32 -11.03 -24.35
C ASP A 192 -12.45 -11.54 -25.28
N ASN A 193 -13.20 -12.57 -24.86
CA ASN A 193 -14.34 -13.13 -25.60
C ASN A 193 -15.68 -12.44 -25.30
N THR A 194 -15.73 -11.47 -24.37
CA THR A 194 -16.93 -10.69 -24.07
C THR A 194 -16.92 -9.34 -24.79
N PRO A 195 -17.83 -9.06 -25.73
CA PRO A 195 -17.85 -7.80 -26.45
C PRO A 195 -18.36 -6.65 -25.55
N ARG A 196 -17.42 -5.92 -24.94
CA ARG A 196 -17.58 -4.69 -24.13
C ARG A 196 -18.33 -4.85 -22.78
N PRO A 197 -17.94 -4.10 -21.74
CA PRO A 197 -18.70 -4.05 -20.49
C PRO A 197 -20.02 -3.32 -20.73
N VAL A 198 -21.14 -4.03 -20.61
CA VAL A 198 -22.45 -3.40 -20.49
C VAL A 198 -22.52 -2.81 -19.07
N PRO A 199 -22.69 -1.49 -18.88
CA PRO A 199 -22.99 -0.95 -17.56
C PRO A 199 -24.37 -1.48 -17.16
N GLY A 200 -24.45 -2.26 -16.07
CA GLY A 200 -25.74 -2.60 -15.46
C GLY A 200 -26.06 -4.07 -15.22
N LEU A 201 -25.10 -5.00 -15.16
CA LEU A 201 -25.38 -6.31 -14.54
C LEU A 201 -25.06 -6.29 -13.05
N TRP A 202 -25.86 -5.55 -12.28
CA TRP A 202 -26.06 -5.88 -10.87
C TRP A 202 -26.97 -7.11 -10.87
N VAL A 203 -26.43 -8.29 -10.58
CA VAL A 203 -27.30 -9.38 -10.16
C VAL A 203 -27.71 -9.02 -8.74
N GLU A 204 -28.88 -8.38 -8.62
CA GLU A 204 -29.63 -8.41 -7.36
C GLU A 204 -29.88 -9.89 -7.04
N VAL A 205 -29.11 -10.43 -6.11
CA VAL A 205 -29.54 -11.62 -5.38
C VAL A 205 -30.40 -11.08 -4.25
N GLU A 206 -31.72 -11.14 -4.43
CA GLU A 206 -32.66 -11.06 -3.31
C GLU A 206 -32.26 -12.15 -2.31
N VAL A 207 -31.69 -11.74 -1.19
CA VAL A 207 -31.55 -12.60 -0.02
C VAL A 207 -32.92 -12.57 0.65
N GLU A 208 -33.84 -13.44 0.22
CA GLU A 208 -35.04 -13.71 1.00
C GLU A 208 -34.60 -14.23 2.38
N GLY A 209 -35.17 -13.60 3.41
CA GLY A 209 -34.68 -13.65 4.78
C GLY A 209 -34.64 -15.06 5.38
N ALA A 210 -33.49 -15.40 5.98
CA ALA A 210 -33.39 -16.50 6.91
C ALA A 210 -33.96 -16.07 8.27
N ALA A 211 -35.27 -16.26 8.46
CA ALA A 211 -35.88 -16.39 9.77
C ALA A 211 -35.95 -17.88 10.14
N GLY A 212 -35.25 -18.27 11.21
CA GLY A 212 -35.67 -19.35 12.10
C GLY A 212 -35.38 -20.81 11.71
N ALA A 213 -34.50 -21.43 12.51
CA ALA A 213 -34.57 -22.80 13.04
C ALA A 213 -34.27 -24.02 12.15
N GLY A 214 -33.50 -24.96 12.75
CA GLY A 214 -33.70 -26.40 12.56
C GLY A 214 -32.60 -27.13 11.79
N ALA A 215 -32.02 -28.15 12.44
CA ALA A 215 -31.10 -29.11 11.85
C ALA A 215 -31.84 -30.15 10.97
N ASP A 216 -31.02 -30.82 10.13
CA ASP A 216 -31.19 -32.13 9.48
C ASP A 216 -31.77 -32.25 8.06
N ALA A 217 -31.05 -33.11 7.31
CA ALA A 217 -31.37 -33.83 6.07
C ALA A 217 -31.11 -33.15 4.71
N ALA A 218 -30.03 -33.64 4.06
CA ALA A 218 -29.89 -34.11 2.67
C ALA A 218 -30.50 -33.27 1.54
N GLY A 219 -29.78 -32.87 0.50
CA GLY A 219 -28.88 -33.68 -0.31
C GLY A 219 -29.39 -33.68 -1.76
N ALA A 220 -28.47 -33.50 -2.71
CA ALA A 220 -28.66 -33.37 -4.17
C ALA A 220 -29.23 -32.01 -4.63
N ALA A 221 -28.66 -31.30 -5.62
CA ALA A 221 -27.74 -31.68 -6.67
C ALA A 221 -26.85 -30.49 -7.05
N LEU A 222 -25.55 -30.75 -7.23
CA LEU A 222 -24.65 -30.12 -8.21
C LEU A 222 -23.34 -30.93 -8.18
N THR A 223 -23.45 -32.19 -8.59
CA THR A 223 -22.30 -33.02 -8.97
C THR A 223 -21.84 -32.62 -10.36
N GLY A 224 -20.54 -32.38 -10.52
CA GLY A 224 -19.99 -32.21 -11.87
C GLY A 224 -18.53 -31.79 -12.01
N TRP A 225 -17.72 -31.70 -10.95
CA TRP A 225 -16.25 -31.55 -11.09
C TRP A 225 -15.55 -32.39 -10.01
N THR A 226 -15.04 -33.56 -10.39
CA THR A 226 -14.09 -34.34 -9.60
C THR A 226 -12.67 -33.98 -10.05
N VAL A 227 -11.89 -33.36 -9.15
CA VAL A 227 -10.42 -33.42 -9.20
C VAL A 227 -9.98 -34.16 -7.95
N ASP A 228 -9.33 -35.29 -8.17
CA ASP A 228 -8.79 -36.18 -7.16
C ASP A 228 -7.79 -35.43 -6.26
N MET A 229 -8.05 -35.47 -4.95
CA MET A 229 -7.26 -34.85 -3.90
C MET A 229 -6.66 -35.96 -3.01
N SER A 230 -5.73 -36.74 -3.56
CA SER A 230 -4.94 -37.66 -2.75
C SER A 230 -3.53 -37.93 -3.32
N ALA A 231 -2.59 -37.01 -3.04
CA ALA A 231 -1.22 -37.28 -2.60
C ALA A 231 -0.29 -36.06 -2.82
N ALA A 232 0.45 -35.68 -1.78
CA ALA A 232 1.83 -35.20 -1.92
C ALA A 232 2.73 -36.41 -1.55
N PRO A 233 3.94 -36.64 -2.13
CA PRO A 233 5.03 -35.65 -2.08
C PRO A 233 6.07 -35.65 -3.25
N ALA A 234 6.96 -34.64 -3.19
CA ALA A 234 8.37 -34.59 -3.60
C ALA A 234 8.84 -34.81 -5.07
N SER A 235 9.62 -33.82 -5.53
CA SER A 235 10.74 -33.86 -6.48
C SER A 235 10.55 -34.41 -7.90
N GLY A 236 10.83 -33.53 -8.88
CA GLY A 236 11.61 -33.89 -10.07
C GLY A 236 10.83 -34.25 -11.34
N GLY A 237 10.93 -33.37 -12.35
CA GLY A 237 11.07 -33.76 -13.75
C GLY A 237 9.82 -34.03 -14.60
N ALA A 238 9.78 -33.36 -15.76
CA ALA A 238 8.88 -33.50 -16.92
C ALA A 238 7.42 -33.01 -16.72
N ALA A 239 6.76 -32.30 -17.63
CA ALA A 239 7.04 -31.95 -19.02
C ALA A 239 6.71 -30.47 -19.30
N ALA A 240 7.43 -29.84 -20.22
CA ALA A 240 7.31 -28.43 -20.58
C ALA A 240 6.14 -28.13 -21.55
N ASP A 241 5.36 -29.14 -21.95
CA ASP A 241 4.34 -29.00 -23.01
C ASP A 241 2.91 -28.72 -22.50
N GLU A 242 2.60 -28.90 -21.21
CA GLU A 242 1.24 -28.70 -20.66
C GLU A 242 0.98 -27.29 -20.09
N LEU A 243 1.79 -26.30 -20.46
CA LEU A 243 1.67 -24.92 -19.93
C LEU A 243 0.67 -24.05 -20.71
N PHE A 244 0.13 -24.49 -21.86
CA PHE A 244 -0.47 -23.57 -22.85
C PHE A 244 -1.72 -24.02 -23.63
N GLU A 245 -2.41 -25.12 -23.30
CA GLU A 245 -3.69 -25.41 -23.97
C GLU A 245 -4.85 -24.53 -23.44
N VAL A 246 -5.04 -23.36 -24.06
CA VAL A 246 -6.34 -22.70 -24.20
C VAL A 246 -6.44 -22.12 -25.61
N ALA A 247 -7.29 -22.76 -26.41
CA ALA A 247 -7.89 -22.41 -27.70
C ALA A 247 -7.25 -21.27 -28.53
N ALA A 248 -6.66 -21.65 -29.67
CA ALA A 248 -6.34 -20.74 -30.76
C ALA A 248 -7.63 -20.18 -31.42
N PRO A 249 -7.70 -18.88 -31.76
CA PRO A 249 -8.77 -18.36 -32.60
C PRO A 249 -8.59 -18.84 -34.05
N ARG A 250 -9.67 -19.28 -34.68
CA ARG A 250 -9.73 -19.58 -36.12
C ARG A 250 -9.67 -18.27 -36.93
N PRO A 251 -9.03 -18.27 -38.12
CA PRO A 251 -9.01 -17.09 -38.97
C PRO A 251 -10.29 -17.08 -39.81
N ASP A 252 -11.16 -16.10 -39.62
CA ASP A 252 -12.18 -15.77 -40.62
C ASP A 252 -12.10 -14.27 -40.94
N GLY A 253 -11.89 -14.00 -42.23
CA GLY A 253 -11.78 -12.65 -42.78
C GLY A 253 -13.13 -11.95 -42.91
N GLY A 254 -13.08 -10.62 -42.91
CA GLY A 254 -14.23 -9.77 -43.17
C GLY A 254 -13.85 -8.30 -43.08
N SER A 255 -13.88 -7.61 -44.22
CA SER A 255 -13.46 -6.22 -44.40
C SER A 255 -14.48 -5.21 -43.87
N GLY A 256 -13.98 -4.04 -43.46
CA GLY A 256 -14.62 -2.75 -43.78
C GLY A 256 -15.25 -1.98 -42.63
N GLY A 257 -14.87 -0.71 -42.49
CA GLY A 257 -15.65 0.31 -41.78
C GLY A 257 -14.83 1.30 -40.97
N GLY A 258 -14.20 2.26 -41.65
CA GLY A 258 -13.49 3.36 -41.00
C GLY A 258 -14.44 4.33 -40.27
N GLY A 259 -14.06 4.71 -39.05
CA GLY A 259 -14.66 5.79 -38.28
C GLY A 259 -13.56 6.50 -37.50
N ARG A 260 -13.18 7.70 -37.95
CA ARG A 260 -12.25 8.58 -37.24
C ARG A 260 -12.98 9.19 -36.04
N GLU A 261 -12.54 8.87 -34.83
CA GLU A 261 -12.84 9.68 -33.64
C GLU A 261 -11.53 10.21 -33.05
N SER A 262 -11.38 11.52 -33.17
CA SER A 262 -10.34 12.35 -32.58
C SER A 262 -10.85 12.91 -31.25
N GLY A 263 -10.23 12.51 -30.14
CA GLY A 263 -10.49 13.07 -28.81
C GLY A 263 -9.31 12.79 -27.89
N GLY A 264 -8.67 13.85 -27.41
CA GLY A 264 -7.46 13.78 -26.59
C GLY A 264 -7.68 13.03 -25.27
N GLY A 265 -6.88 12.00 -25.06
CA GLY A 265 -6.80 11.19 -23.86
C GLY A 265 -5.49 10.41 -23.91
N ALA A 266 -4.96 10.03 -22.75
CA ALA A 266 -3.69 9.32 -22.55
C ALA A 266 -3.24 8.47 -23.76
N GLY A 267 -1.97 8.64 -24.16
CA GLY A 267 -1.39 8.00 -25.35
C GLY A 267 -1.71 6.50 -25.45
N PRO A 268 -1.84 5.98 -26.68
CA PRO A 268 -2.37 4.64 -26.91
C PRO A 268 -1.40 3.59 -26.37
N TRP A 269 -1.72 3.07 -25.18
CA TRP A 269 -1.14 1.82 -24.70
C TRP A 269 -1.47 0.71 -25.71
N ARG A 270 -0.44 0.08 -26.29
CA ARG A 270 -0.59 -0.97 -27.29
C ARG A 270 -0.76 -2.35 -26.63
N PRO A 271 -1.65 -3.23 -27.12
CA PRO A 271 -1.86 -4.60 -26.62
C PRO A 271 -0.72 -5.60 -26.90
N GLU A 272 0.35 -5.18 -27.57
CA GLU A 272 1.43 -6.04 -28.10
C GLU A 272 2.58 -6.29 -27.09
N ALA A 273 2.55 -5.68 -25.91
CA ALA A 273 3.53 -5.90 -24.83
C ALA A 273 3.40 -7.27 -24.11
N GLY A 274 2.68 -8.24 -24.68
CA GLY A 274 2.03 -9.34 -23.96
C GLY A 274 2.93 -10.42 -23.33
N LEU A 275 4.24 -10.42 -23.57
CA LEU A 275 5.19 -11.38 -22.97
C LEU A 275 6.37 -10.71 -22.24
N ALA A 276 6.70 -9.48 -22.60
CA ALA A 276 7.86 -8.74 -22.09
C ALA A 276 7.84 -8.59 -20.54
N PRO A 277 6.76 -8.09 -19.92
CA PRO A 277 6.66 -8.02 -18.45
C PRO A 277 6.60 -9.39 -17.77
N LEU A 278 6.14 -10.43 -18.47
CA LEU A 278 6.07 -11.80 -17.94
C LEU A 278 7.45 -12.42 -17.78
N VAL A 279 8.39 -12.12 -18.68
CA VAL A 279 9.78 -12.57 -18.60
C VAL A 279 10.45 -12.00 -17.35
N ALA A 280 10.34 -10.69 -17.11
CA ALA A 280 10.90 -10.06 -15.92
C ALA A 280 10.25 -10.59 -14.63
N ALA A 281 8.92 -10.75 -14.62
CA ALA A 281 8.20 -11.33 -13.48
C ALA A 281 8.62 -12.79 -13.18
N ALA A 282 8.81 -13.61 -14.22
CA ALA A 282 9.29 -14.98 -14.08
C ALA A 282 10.76 -15.03 -13.62
N ALA A 283 11.61 -14.11 -14.10
CA ALA A 283 13.00 -14.00 -13.66
C ALA A 283 13.09 -13.67 -12.17
N GLU A 284 12.22 -12.79 -11.69
CA GLU A 284 12.13 -12.42 -10.28
C GLU A 284 11.65 -13.60 -9.42
N GLY A 285 10.50 -14.20 -9.73
CA GLY A 285 9.79 -15.07 -8.78
C GLY A 285 9.84 -16.58 -9.03
N CYS A 286 10.04 -17.02 -10.28
CA CYS A 286 9.92 -18.43 -10.66
C CYS A 286 11.28 -19.13 -10.73
N GLU A 287 11.31 -20.46 -10.75
CA GLU A 287 12.56 -21.20 -11.02
C GLU A 287 13.06 -20.97 -12.46
N LEU A 288 14.35 -21.23 -12.70
CA LEU A 288 15.03 -21.10 -13.98
C LEU A 288 14.29 -21.80 -15.11
N ARG A 289 13.75 -23.00 -14.87
CA ARG A 289 13.00 -23.77 -15.88
C ARG A 289 11.82 -22.97 -16.43
N THR A 290 11.09 -22.30 -15.55
CA THR A 290 9.96 -21.46 -15.94
C THR A 290 10.43 -20.22 -16.69
N LEU A 291 11.49 -19.55 -16.21
CA LEU A 291 12.10 -18.42 -16.92
C LEU A 291 12.50 -18.82 -18.36
N VAL A 292 13.15 -19.97 -18.53
CA VAL A 292 13.58 -20.48 -19.85
C VAL A 292 12.39 -20.61 -20.80
N ALA A 293 11.27 -21.18 -20.33
CA ALA A 293 10.08 -21.35 -21.15
C ALA A 293 9.46 -20.01 -21.58
N PHE A 294 9.33 -19.05 -20.66
CA PHE A 294 8.83 -17.70 -20.98
C PHE A 294 9.78 -16.96 -21.93
N TRP A 295 11.09 -17.10 -21.72
CA TRP A 295 12.12 -16.48 -22.55
C TRP A 295 12.06 -16.98 -23.99
N GLN A 296 12.05 -18.30 -24.20
CA GLN A 296 11.97 -18.91 -25.54
C GLN A 296 10.70 -18.47 -26.28
N ARG A 297 9.57 -18.35 -25.57
CA ARG A 297 8.31 -17.89 -26.15
C ARG A 297 8.38 -16.42 -26.57
N TRP A 298 9.01 -15.58 -25.75
CA TRP A 298 9.23 -14.17 -26.06
C TRP A 298 10.19 -14.00 -27.25
N GLU A 299 11.31 -14.72 -27.29
CA GLU A 299 12.22 -14.71 -28.45
C GLU A 299 11.50 -15.09 -29.75
N ALA A 300 10.73 -16.19 -29.74
CA ALA A 300 9.99 -16.62 -30.92
C ALA A 300 8.92 -15.60 -31.36
N GLU A 301 8.34 -14.84 -30.44
CA GLU A 301 7.40 -13.76 -30.78
C GLU A 301 8.12 -12.54 -31.35
N ALA A 302 9.25 -12.14 -30.75
CA ALA A 302 10.07 -11.05 -31.26
C ALA A 302 10.60 -11.36 -32.68
N GLU A 303 11.01 -12.61 -32.94
CA GLU A 303 11.42 -13.07 -34.27
C GLU A 303 10.26 -13.06 -35.27
N ARG A 304 9.06 -13.51 -34.87
CA ARG A 304 7.86 -13.42 -35.72
C ARG A 304 7.52 -11.98 -36.08
N GLN A 305 7.60 -11.07 -35.11
CA GLN A 305 7.33 -9.65 -35.33
C GLN A 305 8.35 -9.03 -36.29
N ARG A 306 9.65 -9.33 -36.11
CA ARG A 306 10.71 -8.89 -37.04
C ARG A 306 10.48 -9.44 -38.45
N ALA A 307 10.17 -10.73 -38.59
CA ALA A 307 9.89 -11.35 -39.89
C ALA A 307 8.63 -10.79 -40.57
N ALA A 308 7.57 -10.49 -39.81
CA ALA A 308 6.36 -9.84 -40.33
C ALA A 308 6.61 -8.39 -40.77
N GLN A 309 7.50 -7.68 -40.07
CA GLN A 309 7.96 -6.34 -40.44
C GLN A 309 8.82 -6.37 -41.71
N GLU A 310 9.77 -7.31 -41.82
CA GLU A 310 10.61 -7.52 -43.02
C GLU A 310 9.79 -7.94 -44.25
N ALA A 311 8.69 -8.66 -44.05
CA ALA A 311 7.78 -9.08 -45.11
C ALA A 311 6.82 -7.97 -45.60
N GLY A 312 6.95 -6.73 -45.11
CA GLY A 312 6.13 -5.58 -45.55
C GLY A 312 4.65 -5.66 -45.12
N GLN A 313 4.33 -6.48 -44.12
CA GLN A 313 2.93 -6.72 -43.68
C GLN A 313 2.44 -5.72 -42.63
N LEU A 314 3.29 -4.79 -42.19
CA LEU A 314 3.00 -3.73 -41.24
C LEU A 314 3.29 -2.38 -41.91
N ASP A 315 2.37 -1.42 -41.77
CA ASP A 315 2.35 -0.11 -42.45
C ASP A 315 3.76 0.54 -42.54
N GLU A 316 4.28 0.65 -43.76
CA GLU A 316 5.70 0.47 -44.10
C GLU A 316 6.61 1.70 -43.87
N GLN A 317 6.19 2.78 -43.18
CA GLN A 317 6.93 4.07 -43.23
C GLN A 317 6.95 4.92 -41.95
N ASP A 318 7.15 4.34 -40.77
CA ASP A 318 7.53 5.13 -39.57
C ASP A 318 8.84 4.61 -38.94
N PRO A 319 10.01 5.20 -39.27
CA PRO A 319 11.30 4.86 -38.66
C PRO A 319 11.30 4.92 -37.13
N ARG A 320 10.40 5.73 -36.54
CA ARG A 320 10.29 5.85 -35.08
C ARG A 320 9.77 4.57 -34.42
N ARG A 321 9.01 3.73 -35.14
CA ARG A 321 8.48 2.45 -34.61
C ARG A 321 9.55 1.36 -34.51
N LEU A 322 10.52 1.35 -35.43
CA LEU A 322 11.66 0.42 -35.38
C LEU A 322 12.55 0.74 -34.18
N ASP A 323 12.93 2.01 -34.05
CA ASP A 323 13.68 2.51 -32.89
C ASP A 323 12.97 2.23 -31.55
N GLU A 324 11.64 2.34 -31.53
CA GLU A 324 10.83 2.09 -30.33
C GLU A 324 10.78 0.60 -29.97
N GLN A 325 10.61 -0.30 -30.94
CA GLN A 325 10.57 -1.74 -30.68
C GLN A 325 11.94 -2.28 -30.24
N GLU A 326 13.03 -1.85 -30.86
CA GLU A 326 14.38 -2.23 -30.44
C GLU A 326 14.70 -1.77 -29.02
N ARG A 327 14.27 -0.55 -28.66
CA ARG A 327 14.39 -0.03 -27.28
C ARG A 327 13.57 -0.85 -26.29
N LEU A 328 12.37 -1.30 -26.67
CA LEU A 328 11.55 -2.17 -25.83
C LEU A 328 12.21 -3.53 -25.62
N ASP A 329 12.77 -4.14 -26.67
CA ASP A 329 13.52 -5.39 -26.56
C ASP A 329 14.74 -5.24 -25.63
N GLU A 330 15.48 -4.13 -25.73
CA GLU A 330 16.61 -3.83 -24.85
C GLU A 330 16.16 -3.66 -23.39
N LEU A 331 15.07 -2.90 -23.15
CA LEU A 331 14.50 -2.72 -21.81
C LEU A 331 14.10 -4.06 -21.17
N VAL A 332 13.50 -4.97 -21.93
CA VAL A 332 13.10 -6.29 -21.45
C VAL A 332 14.32 -7.12 -21.04
N ARG A 333 15.39 -7.08 -21.84
CA ARG A 333 16.65 -7.77 -21.51
C ARG A 333 17.28 -7.20 -20.24
N GLU A 334 17.28 -5.87 -20.08
CA GLU A 334 17.76 -5.19 -18.89
C GLU A 334 16.96 -5.55 -17.63
N GLU A 335 15.63 -5.44 -17.72
CA GLU A 335 14.72 -5.72 -16.61
C GLU A 335 14.77 -7.19 -16.19
N ALA A 336 14.81 -8.13 -17.15
CA ALA A 336 14.91 -9.55 -16.87
C ALA A 336 16.21 -9.90 -16.13
N LEU A 337 17.35 -9.33 -16.56
CA LEU A 337 18.63 -9.56 -15.90
C LEU A 337 18.68 -8.94 -14.50
N ALA A 338 18.12 -7.74 -14.33
CA ALA A 338 18.04 -7.09 -13.03
C ALA A 338 17.10 -7.84 -12.07
N ALA A 339 15.96 -8.33 -12.56
CA ALA A 339 15.02 -9.17 -11.82
C ALA A 339 15.66 -10.49 -11.38
N ALA A 340 16.42 -11.15 -12.27
CA ALA A 340 17.16 -12.37 -11.95
C ALA A 340 18.20 -12.13 -10.83
N ALA A 341 18.97 -11.05 -10.91
CA ALA A 341 19.98 -10.70 -9.90
C ALA A 341 19.36 -10.40 -8.51
N GLY A 342 18.15 -9.82 -8.49
CA GLY A 342 17.36 -9.58 -7.29
C GLY A 342 16.45 -10.74 -6.87
N SER A 343 16.50 -11.88 -7.56
CA SER A 343 15.55 -12.97 -7.31
C SER A 343 15.78 -13.60 -5.92
N PRO A 344 14.71 -13.81 -5.12
CA PRO A 344 14.81 -14.47 -3.82
C PRO A 344 15.01 -15.99 -3.92
N THR A 345 14.93 -16.58 -5.11
CA THR A 345 15.14 -18.02 -5.31
C THR A 345 16.64 -18.39 -5.25
N GLN A 346 16.94 -19.63 -4.88
CA GLN A 346 18.34 -20.08 -4.73
C GLN A 346 19.12 -20.15 -6.04
N ASP A 347 18.41 -20.30 -7.17
CA ASP A 347 18.96 -20.42 -8.53
C ASP A 347 19.18 -19.07 -9.23
N TRP A 348 19.13 -17.95 -8.50
CA TRP A 348 19.30 -16.60 -9.05
C TRP A 348 20.55 -16.45 -9.93
N LEU A 349 21.68 -17.07 -9.55
CA LEU A 349 22.93 -16.99 -10.32
C LEU A 349 22.81 -17.76 -11.64
N ALA A 350 22.14 -18.91 -11.64
CA ALA A 350 21.90 -19.69 -12.85
C ALA A 350 20.97 -18.94 -13.82
N LYS A 351 20.01 -18.17 -13.31
CA LYS A 351 19.18 -17.25 -14.13
C LYS A 351 20.01 -16.14 -14.75
N VAL A 352 20.91 -15.52 -13.97
CA VAL A 352 21.83 -14.50 -14.47
C VAL A 352 22.72 -15.08 -15.57
N GLU A 353 23.28 -16.28 -15.36
CA GLU A 353 24.09 -16.99 -16.37
C GLU A 353 23.33 -17.27 -17.65
N PHE A 354 22.10 -17.77 -17.53
CA PHE A 354 21.23 -18.05 -18.65
C PHE A 354 20.95 -16.80 -19.50
N LEU A 355 20.64 -15.68 -18.85
CA LEU A 355 20.33 -14.41 -19.51
C LEU A 355 21.58 -13.74 -20.11
N GLU A 356 22.72 -13.82 -19.43
CA GLU A 356 23.99 -13.34 -19.98
C GLU A 356 24.41 -14.09 -21.24
N ALA A 357 24.18 -15.41 -21.29
CA ALA A 357 24.45 -16.22 -22.48
C ALA A 357 23.60 -15.80 -23.70
N ARG A 358 22.51 -15.05 -23.47
CA ARG A 358 21.62 -14.49 -24.50
C ARG A 358 21.89 -13.02 -24.84
N GLY A 359 23.02 -12.49 -24.34
CA GLY A 359 23.44 -11.13 -24.63
C GLY A 359 22.68 -10.06 -23.85
N CYS A 360 22.01 -10.40 -22.73
CA CYS A 360 21.43 -9.37 -21.87
C CYS A 360 22.52 -8.43 -21.33
N PRO A 361 22.32 -7.10 -21.42
CA PRO A 361 23.33 -6.13 -21.04
C PRO A 361 23.53 -6.09 -19.52
N ARG A 362 24.78 -6.03 -19.08
CA ARG A 362 25.15 -5.92 -17.67
C ARG A 362 24.94 -4.47 -17.19
N THR A 363 23.93 -4.24 -16.36
CA THR A 363 23.56 -2.89 -15.90
C THR A 363 23.82 -2.68 -14.40
N SER A 364 23.82 -1.42 -13.97
CA SER A 364 23.84 -1.08 -12.54
C SER A 364 22.56 -1.52 -11.83
N ALA A 365 21.43 -1.61 -12.54
CA ALA A 365 20.14 -2.04 -11.98
C ALA A 365 20.22 -3.47 -11.40
N SER A 366 20.96 -4.38 -12.05
CA SER A 366 21.21 -5.72 -11.52
C SER A 366 21.97 -5.70 -10.19
N ALA A 367 22.99 -4.84 -10.08
CA ALA A 367 23.75 -4.69 -8.85
C ALA A 367 22.92 -4.04 -7.74
N GLU A 368 22.06 -3.06 -8.06
CA GLU A 368 21.14 -2.42 -7.11
C GLU A 368 20.13 -3.43 -6.55
N LYS A 369 19.52 -4.26 -7.39
CA LYS A 369 18.59 -5.32 -6.98
C LYS A 369 19.26 -6.39 -6.14
N ALA A 370 20.49 -6.78 -6.50
CA ALA A 370 21.30 -7.70 -5.71
C ALA A 370 21.67 -7.13 -4.33
N ALA A 371 21.99 -5.83 -4.26
CA ALA A 371 22.36 -5.14 -3.03
C ALA A 371 21.22 -5.04 -2.00
N GLN A 372 19.96 -5.24 -2.42
CA GLN A 372 18.79 -5.26 -1.53
C GLN A 372 18.55 -6.64 -0.87
N GLN A 373 19.17 -7.70 -1.38
CA GLN A 373 18.94 -9.06 -0.89
C GLN A 373 19.69 -9.32 0.42
N ARG A 374 19.24 -10.29 1.21
CA ARG A 374 19.86 -10.62 2.51
C ARG A 374 21.30 -11.13 2.38
N ASP A 375 21.62 -11.76 1.25
CA ASP A 375 22.94 -12.27 0.87
C ASP A 375 23.70 -11.31 -0.07
N ALA A 376 23.39 -10.01 -0.02
CA ALA A 376 23.90 -8.98 -0.93
C ALA A 376 25.41 -9.04 -1.18
N LEU A 377 26.24 -9.28 -0.16
CA LEU A 377 27.70 -9.33 -0.31
C LEU A 377 28.12 -10.45 -1.28
N ALA A 378 27.54 -11.64 -1.14
CA ALA A 378 27.85 -12.78 -2.01
C ALA A 378 27.41 -12.50 -3.45
N ARG A 379 26.22 -11.91 -3.62
CA ARG A 379 25.70 -11.56 -4.95
C ARG A 379 26.55 -10.50 -5.64
N LEU A 380 26.91 -9.43 -4.93
CA LEU A 380 27.74 -8.35 -5.47
C LEU A 380 29.14 -8.84 -5.87
N ARG A 381 29.75 -9.74 -5.10
CA ARG A 381 31.03 -10.37 -5.46
C ARG A 381 30.92 -11.23 -6.71
N ALA A 382 29.86 -12.04 -6.81
CA ALA A 382 29.61 -12.83 -8.00
C ALA A 382 29.39 -11.95 -9.24
N LEU A 383 28.61 -10.88 -9.13
CA LEU A 383 28.42 -9.92 -10.22
C LEU A 383 29.73 -9.19 -10.57
N GLN A 384 30.55 -8.80 -9.59
CA GLN A 384 31.87 -8.21 -9.87
C GLN A 384 32.79 -9.16 -10.64
N ALA A 385 32.87 -10.43 -10.23
CA ALA A 385 33.67 -11.45 -10.91
C ALA A 385 33.24 -11.65 -12.37
N ARG A 386 31.97 -11.40 -12.68
CA ARG A 386 31.39 -11.47 -14.02
C ARG A 386 31.52 -10.18 -14.83
N GLY A 387 32.19 -9.16 -14.27
CA GLY A 387 32.49 -7.91 -14.98
C GLY A 387 31.35 -6.89 -14.97
N TYR A 388 30.40 -6.97 -14.04
CA TYR A 388 29.46 -5.88 -13.79
C TYR A 388 30.27 -4.69 -13.27
N ARG A 389 30.41 -3.65 -14.11
CA ARG A 389 31.15 -2.43 -13.82
C ARG A 389 30.27 -1.22 -14.11
N ARG A 390 30.59 -0.09 -13.49
CA ARG A 390 29.96 1.21 -13.74
C ARG A 390 30.03 1.53 -15.23
N VAL A 391 28.87 1.57 -15.89
CA VAL A 391 28.75 2.10 -17.27
C VAL A 391 28.82 3.63 -17.18
N PRO A 392 29.77 4.30 -17.85
CA PRO A 392 29.80 5.75 -17.89
C PRO A 392 28.60 6.26 -18.71
N GLY A 393 27.63 6.92 -18.06
CA GLY A 393 26.60 7.68 -18.77
C GLY A 393 25.18 7.10 -18.84
N GLY A 394 24.76 6.24 -17.90
CA GLY A 394 23.37 5.80 -17.81
C GLY A 394 22.35 6.96 -17.75
N VAL A 395 21.37 6.91 -18.64
CA VAL A 395 20.34 7.93 -18.88
C VAL A 395 19.32 7.92 -17.73
N GLY A 396 19.59 8.64 -16.64
CA GLY A 396 18.64 8.75 -15.54
C GLY A 396 19.08 9.62 -14.36
N GLY A 397 20.38 9.89 -14.22
CA GLY A 397 20.89 10.80 -13.20
C GLY A 397 20.84 12.26 -13.66
N ILE A 398 19.88 13.04 -13.16
CA ILE A 398 19.88 14.50 -13.28
C ILE A 398 21.03 15.05 -12.41
N GLY A 399 22.24 15.04 -12.96
CA GLY A 399 23.44 15.45 -12.25
C GLY A 399 24.64 15.53 -13.19
N ARG A 400 24.71 16.59 -14.00
CA ARG A 400 25.91 16.91 -14.79
C ARG A 400 27.05 17.30 -13.85
N GLY A 401 27.86 16.32 -13.46
CA GLY A 401 29.15 16.51 -12.82
C GLY A 401 30.21 15.72 -13.57
N ARG A 402 31.23 16.42 -14.08
CA ARG A 402 32.39 15.87 -14.78
C ARG A 402 33.28 15.12 -13.76
N GLU A 403 32.84 13.98 -13.27
CA GLU A 403 33.63 13.14 -12.37
C GLU A 403 34.67 12.37 -13.19
N ARG A 404 35.95 12.66 -12.92
CA ARG A 404 37.10 11.95 -13.49
C ARG A 404 36.93 10.45 -13.29
N ALA A 405 37.37 9.66 -14.26
CA ALA A 405 37.43 8.20 -14.25
C ALA A 405 37.93 7.67 -12.90
N SER A 406 36.99 7.44 -11.99
CA SER A 406 37.22 6.79 -10.72
C SER A 406 37.14 5.31 -11.01
N GLY A 407 38.19 4.54 -10.70
CA GLY A 407 38.26 3.09 -10.84
C GLY A 407 37.27 2.30 -9.96
N SER A 408 36.14 2.90 -9.61
CA SER A 408 35.03 2.31 -8.87
C SER A 408 34.26 1.33 -9.73
N VAL A 409 34.07 0.11 -9.22
CA VAL A 409 33.34 -0.95 -9.91
C VAL A 409 31.84 -0.67 -9.87
N PHE A 410 31.31 -0.12 -8.77
CA PHE A 410 29.88 0.16 -8.58
C PHE A 410 29.58 1.65 -8.40
N GLY A 411 28.32 2.04 -8.60
CA GLY A 411 27.82 3.41 -8.42
C GLY A 411 27.33 3.73 -7.00
N SER A 412 26.99 4.99 -6.73
CA SER A 412 26.42 5.42 -5.43
C SER A 412 25.02 4.83 -5.18
N THR A 413 24.26 4.53 -6.24
CA THR A 413 22.93 3.91 -6.18
C THR A 413 22.96 2.53 -5.52
N VAL A 414 23.99 1.72 -5.79
CA VAL A 414 24.20 0.41 -5.16
C VAL A 414 24.49 0.56 -3.65
N CYS A 415 25.22 1.61 -3.26
CA CYS A 415 25.43 1.93 -1.84
C CYS A 415 24.11 2.32 -1.17
N SER A 416 23.27 3.13 -1.84
CA SER A 416 21.96 3.51 -1.32
C SER A 416 21.02 2.31 -1.17
N ALA A 417 21.02 1.39 -2.14
CA ALA A 417 20.28 0.14 -2.08
C ALA A 417 20.72 -0.75 -0.90
N ALA A 418 22.03 -0.95 -0.71
CA ALA A 418 22.56 -1.72 0.41
C ALA A 418 22.26 -1.05 1.77
N ALA A 419 22.46 0.27 1.85
CA ALA A 419 22.21 1.05 3.05
C ALA A 419 20.73 1.05 3.46
N GLY A 420 19.84 1.22 2.48
CA GLY A 420 18.39 1.16 2.66
C GLY A 420 17.87 -0.23 3.04
N ALA A 421 18.52 -1.31 2.60
CA ALA A 421 18.18 -2.68 2.98
C ALA A 421 18.80 -3.11 4.32
N GLY A 422 19.73 -2.32 4.88
CA GLY A 422 20.42 -2.66 6.13
C GLY A 422 21.57 -3.65 5.96
N ASN A 423 22.07 -3.83 4.73
CA ASN A 423 23.16 -4.75 4.41
C ASN A 423 24.53 -4.13 4.72
N THR A 424 24.87 -4.11 6.00
CA THR A 424 26.09 -3.47 6.54
C THR A 424 27.37 -4.02 5.93
N GLU A 425 27.51 -5.35 5.86
CA GLU A 425 28.72 -6.01 5.31
C GLU A 425 28.90 -5.69 3.83
N ALA A 426 27.80 -5.68 3.07
CA ALA A 426 27.82 -5.32 1.66
C ALA A 426 28.20 -3.83 1.49
N LEU A 427 27.66 -2.94 2.33
CA LEU A 427 27.99 -1.52 2.31
C LEU A 427 29.45 -1.25 2.69
N GLU A 428 29.98 -1.93 3.71
CA GLU A 428 31.40 -1.83 4.09
C GLU A 428 32.30 -2.27 2.94
N TRP A 429 31.99 -3.41 2.32
CA TRP A 429 32.74 -3.90 1.18
C TRP A 429 32.65 -2.97 -0.03
N LEU A 430 31.48 -2.38 -0.30
CA LEU A 430 31.30 -1.41 -1.40
C LEU A 430 32.15 -0.16 -1.21
N LEU A 431 32.28 0.34 0.03
CA LEU A 431 33.03 1.55 0.37
C LEU A 431 34.53 1.30 0.56
N ALA A 432 34.94 0.04 0.73
CA ALA A 432 36.35 -0.32 0.81
C ALA A 432 37.07 -0.01 -0.52
N PRO A 433 38.34 0.43 -0.48
CA PRO A 433 39.09 0.80 -1.68
C PRO A 433 39.20 -0.38 -2.64
N ALA A 434 39.09 -0.09 -3.94
CA ALA A 434 39.32 -1.09 -4.98
C ALA A 434 40.78 -1.53 -4.94
N GLY A 435 41.01 -2.85 -4.86
CA GLY A 435 42.33 -3.44 -4.90
C GLY A 435 42.85 -3.52 -6.34
N GLU A 436 44.18 -3.48 -6.52
CA GLU A 436 44.81 -3.73 -7.81
C GLU A 436 44.40 -5.13 -8.31
N GLY A 437 43.92 -5.23 -9.56
CA GLY A 437 43.48 -6.49 -10.16
C GLY A 437 42.06 -6.96 -9.81
N GLY A 438 41.22 -6.14 -9.16
CA GLY A 438 39.80 -6.46 -8.96
C GLY A 438 39.49 -7.40 -7.79
N ALA A 439 40.48 -7.71 -6.95
CA ALA A 439 40.36 -8.53 -5.74
C ALA A 439 40.10 -7.73 -4.44
N GLY A 440 39.94 -6.40 -4.52
CA GLY A 440 39.60 -5.54 -3.37
C GLY A 440 38.13 -5.12 -3.29
N GLY A 441 37.83 -4.10 -2.48
CA GLY A 441 36.47 -3.59 -2.27
C GLY A 441 35.82 -2.96 -3.51
N GLY A 442 34.53 -2.62 -3.42
CA GLY A 442 33.77 -2.06 -4.55
C GLY A 442 34.25 -0.68 -5.02
N GLY A 443 35.04 0.03 -4.20
CA GLY A 443 35.59 1.35 -4.50
C GLY A 443 34.54 2.47 -4.67
N ALA A 444 33.30 2.20 -4.28
CA ALA A 444 32.16 3.08 -4.47
C ALA A 444 32.20 4.25 -3.50
N ARG A 445 31.63 5.37 -3.92
CA ARG A 445 31.39 6.54 -3.06
C ARG A 445 29.90 6.62 -2.76
N ALA A 446 29.56 6.55 -1.48
CA ALA A 446 28.20 6.84 -1.04
C ALA A 446 27.89 8.33 -1.18
N ASP A 447 26.68 8.63 -1.65
CA ASP A 447 26.11 9.97 -1.67
C ASP A 447 25.23 10.20 -0.41
N ALA A 448 24.59 11.37 -0.35
CA ALA A 448 23.72 11.71 0.76
C ALA A 448 22.44 10.85 0.84
N TYR A 449 22.06 10.15 -0.24
CA TYR A 449 20.87 9.30 -0.27
C TYR A 449 21.09 7.99 0.48
N ALA A 450 22.29 7.41 0.44
CA ALA A 450 22.60 6.22 1.22
C ALA A 450 22.40 6.43 2.72
N ALA A 451 22.83 7.59 3.24
CA ALA A 451 22.60 7.96 4.64
C ALA A 451 21.11 8.24 4.93
N ARG A 452 20.41 8.90 4.00
CA ARG A 452 18.96 9.15 4.14
C ARG A 452 18.18 7.83 4.24
N ASP A 453 18.46 6.88 3.36
CA ASP A 453 17.71 5.63 3.24
C ASP A 453 18.01 4.70 4.44
N ALA A 454 19.28 4.63 4.88
CA ALA A 454 19.63 3.96 6.13
C ALA A 454 18.91 4.58 7.34
N ALA A 455 18.84 5.92 7.42
CA ALA A 455 18.15 6.61 8.52
C ALA A 455 16.64 6.40 8.52
N ALA A 456 16.00 6.46 7.35
CA ALA A 456 14.57 6.23 7.20
C ALA A 456 14.17 4.81 7.65
N ASN A 457 15.01 3.81 7.37
CA ASN A 457 14.74 2.42 7.70
C ASN A 457 15.31 1.98 9.07
N GLY A 458 16.02 2.86 9.78
CA GLY A 458 16.52 2.60 11.13
C GLY A 458 17.83 1.82 11.18
N HIS A 459 18.60 1.78 10.10
CA HIS A 459 19.84 1.01 9.99
C HIS A 459 21.05 1.79 10.56
N ARG A 460 21.11 1.89 11.89
CA ARG A 460 22.21 2.57 12.62
C ARG A 460 23.59 2.08 12.18
N SER A 461 23.80 0.78 12.08
CA SER A 461 25.10 0.21 11.70
C SER A 461 25.55 0.65 10.30
N CYS A 462 24.62 0.81 9.34
CA CYS A 462 24.94 1.38 8.02
C CYS A 462 25.39 2.85 8.13
N LEU A 463 24.77 3.63 9.01
CA LEU A 463 25.19 5.02 9.26
C LEU A 463 26.56 5.10 9.93
N GLU A 464 26.87 4.21 10.88
CA GLU A 464 28.20 4.10 11.49
C GLU A 464 29.28 3.81 10.44
N VAL A 465 28.98 2.93 9.49
CA VAL A 465 29.84 2.64 8.33
C VAL A 465 30.06 3.88 7.47
N LEU A 466 28.97 4.59 7.14
CA LEU A 466 29.04 5.81 6.31
C LEU A 466 29.84 6.93 6.98
N VAL A 467 29.70 7.11 8.30
CA VAL A 467 30.49 8.05 9.11
C VAL A 467 31.97 7.66 9.08
N ARG A 468 32.29 6.39 9.34
CA ARG A 468 33.67 5.87 9.36
C ARG A 468 34.37 6.02 8.00
N SER A 469 33.65 5.76 6.93
CA SER A 469 34.12 5.92 5.54
C SER A 469 34.16 7.38 5.07
N ARG A 470 33.83 8.34 5.95
CA ARG A 470 33.77 9.78 5.64
C ARG A 470 32.90 10.10 4.41
N ALA A 471 31.79 9.38 4.26
CA ALA A 471 30.85 9.61 3.17
C ALA A 471 30.28 11.04 3.22
N ARG A 472 29.95 11.61 2.05
CA ARG A 472 29.39 12.96 1.97
C ARG A 472 27.93 12.94 2.41
N MET A 473 27.68 13.30 3.66
CA MET A 473 26.35 13.33 4.26
C MET A 473 25.78 14.76 4.31
N ARG A 474 24.45 14.86 4.26
CA ARG A 474 23.71 16.10 4.56
C ARG A 474 22.98 15.90 5.88
N GLY A 475 23.55 16.35 6.99
CA GLY A 475 23.02 16.09 8.35
C GLY A 475 21.52 16.38 8.50
N GLY A 476 21.05 17.53 8.00
CA GLY A 476 19.63 17.90 8.00
C GLY A 476 18.71 16.91 7.26
N LEU A 477 19.17 16.30 6.16
CA LEU A 477 18.40 15.29 5.44
C LEU A 477 18.30 13.98 6.23
N VAL A 478 19.41 13.58 6.87
CA VAL A 478 19.52 12.33 7.64
C VAL A 478 18.66 12.40 8.90
N VAL A 479 18.73 13.51 9.66
CA VAL A 479 17.90 13.68 10.86
C VAL A 479 16.41 13.73 10.54
N ARG A 480 16.00 14.42 9.47
CA ARG A 480 14.59 14.50 9.06
C ARG A 480 14.04 13.15 8.64
N ALA A 481 14.86 12.31 7.99
CA ALA A 481 14.46 10.96 7.61
C ALA A 481 14.22 10.08 8.85
N ALA A 482 15.14 10.09 9.81
CA ALA A 482 14.99 9.37 11.08
C ALA A 482 13.82 9.91 11.92
N ALA A 483 13.66 11.24 11.96
CA ALA A 483 12.60 11.92 12.70
C ALA A 483 11.22 11.59 12.14
N ARG A 484 11.05 11.62 10.81
CA ARG A 484 9.82 11.21 10.13
C ARG A 484 9.46 9.75 10.44
N ALA A 485 10.45 8.87 10.56
CA ALA A 485 10.27 7.48 10.93
C ALA A 485 10.05 7.26 12.45
N GLY A 486 10.08 8.32 13.27
CA GLY A 486 9.86 8.26 14.71
C GLY A 486 10.95 7.52 15.49
N ARG A 487 12.16 7.42 14.93
CA ARG A 487 13.28 6.66 15.52
C ARG A 487 14.05 7.51 16.53
N LEU A 488 13.52 7.65 17.76
CA LEU A 488 14.11 8.47 18.83
C LEU A 488 15.60 8.16 19.03
N ASP A 489 15.95 6.91 19.34
CA ASP A 489 17.33 6.50 19.63
C ASP A 489 18.28 6.83 18.47
N LEU A 490 17.79 6.73 17.22
CA LEU A 490 18.60 7.02 16.04
C LEU A 490 18.75 8.53 15.84
N VAL A 491 17.71 9.32 16.09
CA VAL A 491 17.79 10.79 16.04
C VAL A 491 18.80 11.28 17.08
N GLU A 492 18.75 10.79 18.32
CA GLU A 492 19.73 11.17 19.35
C GLU A 492 21.15 10.80 18.93
N TRP A 493 21.34 9.57 18.45
CA TRP A 493 22.64 9.15 17.93
C TRP A 493 23.14 10.05 16.78
N ILE A 494 22.27 10.38 15.81
CA ILE A 494 22.56 11.28 14.68
C ILE A 494 23.01 12.65 15.18
N LEU A 495 22.30 13.24 16.14
CA LEU A 495 22.62 14.57 16.67
C LEU A 495 23.93 14.60 17.44
N ASP A 496 24.26 13.51 18.12
CA ASP A 496 25.46 13.43 18.96
C ASP A 496 26.72 13.01 18.17
N HIS A 497 26.58 12.28 17.05
CA HIS A 497 27.71 11.59 16.38
C HIS A 497 27.95 12.00 14.91
N LEU A 498 27.07 12.76 14.26
CA LEU A 498 27.31 13.16 12.87
C LEU A 498 28.41 14.24 12.76
N PRO A 499 29.41 14.04 11.89
CA PRO A 499 30.45 15.03 11.67
C PRO A 499 29.89 16.31 11.05
N GLY A 500 30.32 17.47 11.55
CA GLY A 500 29.83 18.78 11.13
C GLY A 500 28.58 19.27 11.85
N GLY A 501 28.01 18.46 12.76
CA GLY A 501 26.80 18.80 13.50
C GLY A 501 25.55 18.84 12.62
N VAL A 502 24.39 18.89 13.28
CA VAL A 502 23.09 18.97 12.61
C VAL A 502 22.37 20.22 13.11
N ALA A 503 22.11 21.17 12.21
CA ALA A 503 21.29 22.32 12.52
C ALA A 503 19.83 21.87 12.71
N LEU A 504 19.24 22.24 13.85
CA LEU A 504 17.84 22.00 14.17
C LEU A 504 17.01 23.21 13.73
N ASP A 505 16.00 22.96 12.90
CA ASP A 505 15.05 23.95 12.42
C ASP A 505 13.59 23.49 12.66
N ALA A 506 12.62 24.34 12.33
CA ALA A 506 11.21 24.03 12.54
C ALA A 506 10.75 22.82 11.71
N ASP A 507 11.38 22.57 10.56
CA ASP A 507 11.10 21.42 9.70
C ASP A 507 11.49 20.09 10.38
N VAL A 508 12.60 20.05 11.13
CA VAL A 508 12.96 18.86 11.92
C VAL A 508 11.85 18.53 12.94
N LEU A 509 11.32 19.54 13.64
CA LEU A 509 10.22 19.30 14.58
C LEU A 509 8.92 18.92 13.87
N ALA A 510 8.57 19.58 12.77
CA ALA A 510 7.39 19.24 12.00
C ALA A 510 7.47 17.82 11.43
N THR A 511 8.65 17.38 10.96
CA THR A 511 8.84 15.99 10.51
C THR A 511 8.77 14.98 11.65
N ALA A 512 9.25 15.31 12.86
CA ALA A 512 9.00 14.49 14.05
C ALA A 512 7.52 14.44 14.45
N ALA A 513 6.79 15.55 14.30
CA ALA A 513 5.35 15.60 14.58
C ALA A 513 4.57 14.68 13.63
N HIS A 514 5.02 14.56 12.37
CA HIS A 514 4.47 13.60 11.41
C HIS A 514 4.61 12.13 11.85
N SER A 515 5.62 11.81 12.67
CA SER A 515 5.75 10.45 13.22
C SER A 515 4.77 10.16 14.35
N GLY A 516 4.12 11.20 14.91
CA GLY A 516 3.25 11.13 16.08
C GLY A 516 3.95 10.81 17.41
N SER A 517 5.30 10.83 17.45
CA SER A 517 6.09 10.47 18.64
C SER A 517 6.30 11.67 19.58
N VAL A 518 5.47 11.76 20.62
CA VAL A 518 5.61 12.80 21.66
C VAL A 518 6.98 12.77 22.36
N PRO A 519 7.57 11.60 22.71
CA PRO A 519 8.91 11.55 23.29
C PRO A 519 9.98 12.17 22.37
N LEU A 520 9.87 11.95 21.05
CA LEU A 520 10.78 12.56 20.09
C LEU A 520 10.60 14.08 20.00
N LEU A 521 9.36 14.56 20.02
CA LEU A 521 9.06 16.00 20.07
C LEU A 521 9.65 16.65 21.33
N GLN A 522 9.51 16.01 22.48
CA GLN A 522 10.09 16.46 23.74
C GLN A 522 11.63 16.50 23.69
N ALA A 523 12.26 15.42 23.18
CA ALA A 523 13.72 15.34 23.06
C ALA A 523 14.30 16.42 22.13
N LEU A 524 13.62 16.71 21.01
CA LEU A 524 14.03 17.78 20.10
C LEU A 524 13.84 19.17 20.71
N ARG A 525 12.74 19.41 21.45
CA ARG A 525 12.55 20.69 22.15
C ARG A 525 13.54 20.91 23.27
N ALA A 526 13.90 19.87 24.01
CA ALA A 526 14.94 19.94 25.05
C ALA A 526 16.30 20.35 24.48
N ARG A 527 16.56 20.01 23.22
CA ARG A 527 17.75 20.44 22.44
C ARG A 527 17.58 21.80 21.75
N GLY A 528 16.52 22.55 22.04
CA GLY A 528 16.29 23.91 21.51
C GLY A 528 15.74 23.97 20.09
N CYS A 529 15.25 22.84 19.53
CA CYS A 529 14.66 22.83 18.19
C CYS A 529 13.46 23.80 18.10
N PRO A 530 13.45 24.78 17.18
CA PRO A 530 12.31 25.67 17.03
C PRO A 530 11.08 24.92 16.48
N TRP A 531 9.92 25.56 16.56
CA TRP A 531 8.66 25.05 16.00
C TRP A 531 7.88 26.15 15.31
N ASP A 532 6.97 25.76 14.44
CA ASP A 532 6.04 26.66 13.77
C ASP A 532 4.71 25.98 13.47
N HIS A 533 3.84 26.68 12.75
CA HIS A 533 2.51 26.19 12.40
C HIS A 533 2.48 24.91 11.55
N HIS A 534 3.59 24.50 10.91
CA HIS A 534 3.64 23.25 10.15
C HIS A 534 3.61 22.02 11.07
N ALA A 535 4.04 22.14 12.33
CA ALA A 535 3.99 21.06 13.30
C ALA A 535 2.54 20.56 13.54
N TRP A 536 1.55 21.46 13.54
CA TRP A 536 0.13 21.10 13.66
C TRP A 536 -0.39 20.31 12.46
N ALA A 537 -0.05 20.76 11.25
CA ALA A 537 -0.47 20.05 10.02
C ALA A 537 0.17 18.65 9.96
N ALA A 538 1.45 18.54 10.33
CA ALA A 538 2.14 17.26 10.39
C ALA A 538 1.60 16.32 11.48
N ALA A 539 1.28 16.83 12.67
CA ALA A 539 0.64 16.05 13.73
C ALA A 539 -0.76 15.57 13.31
N ALA A 540 -1.52 16.40 12.60
CA ALA A 540 -2.81 16.02 12.00
C ALA A 540 -2.65 14.93 10.92
N ASP A 541 -1.66 15.05 10.02
CA ASP A 541 -1.33 14.00 9.03
C ASP A 541 -0.97 12.67 9.71
N SER A 542 -0.31 12.73 10.87
CA SER A 542 0.03 11.54 11.66
C SER A 542 -1.19 10.92 12.35
N GLY A 543 -2.27 11.69 12.54
CA GLY A 543 -3.44 11.33 13.34
C GLY A 543 -3.14 11.08 14.82
N SER A 544 -2.06 11.65 15.36
CA SER A 544 -1.65 11.48 16.75
C SER A 544 -2.31 12.55 17.63
N VAL A 545 -3.38 12.17 18.33
CA VAL A 545 -4.03 13.05 19.32
C VAL A 545 -3.06 13.51 20.43
N PRO A 546 -2.19 12.65 20.99
CA PRO A 546 -1.23 13.09 21.99
C PRO A 546 -0.25 14.15 21.46
N ALA A 547 0.15 14.08 20.19
CA ALA A 547 1.01 15.11 19.59
C ALA A 547 0.28 16.44 19.42
N LEU A 548 -1.00 16.41 19.03
CA LEU A 548 -1.84 17.61 18.93
C LEU A 548 -2.08 18.26 20.29
N GLU A 549 -2.37 17.47 21.32
CA GLU A 549 -2.52 17.95 22.70
C GLU A 549 -1.21 18.58 23.21
N TRP A 550 -0.08 17.91 23.00
CA TRP A 550 1.24 18.43 23.39
C TRP A 550 1.61 19.73 22.67
N LEU A 551 1.31 19.86 21.38
CA LEU A 551 1.53 21.10 20.62
C LEU A 551 0.67 22.25 21.15
N ARG A 552 -0.57 21.95 21.57
CA ARG A 552 -1.48 22.92 22.17
C ARG A 552 -0.98 23.40 23.53
N GLU A 553 -0.60 22.48 24.41
CA GLU A 553 -0.06 22.78 25.74
C GLU A 553 1.24 23.58 25.65
N GLY A 554 2.08 23.27 24.66
CA GLY A 554 3.31 24.00 24.37
C GLY A 554 3.11 25.41 23.80
N GLY A 555 1.89 25.79 23.41
CA GLY A 555 1.61 27.09 22.79
C GLY A 555 2.17 27.23 21.37
N CYS A 556 2.32 26.12 20.64
CA CYS A 556 2.77 26.15 19.25
C CYS A 556 1.76 26.92 18.38
N PRO A 557 2.20 27.88 17.55
CA PRO A 557 1.28 28.64 16.68
C PRO A 557 0.52 27.71 15.74
N VAL A 558 -0.75 28.01 15.46
CA VAL A 558 -1.62 27.18 14.61
C VAL A 558 -2.26 28.01 13.50
N LYS A 559 -2.28 27.48 12.27
CA LYS A 559 -3.17 27.94 11.19
C LYS A 559 -4.32 26.96 11.08
N ALA A 560 -5.48 27.30 11.62
CA ALA A 560 -6.56 26.34 11.91
C ALA A 560 -7.07 25.52 10.71
N GLU A 561 -7.07 26.08 9.50
CA GLU A 561 -7.62 25.40 8.32
C GLU A 561 -6.80 24.16 7.90
N GLU A 562 -5.47 24.23 7.98
CA GLU A 562 -4.61 23.19 7.39
C GLU A 562 -4.67 21.86 8.18
N PRO A 563 -4.57 21.80 9.53
CA PRO A 563 -4.70 20.56 10.29
C PRO A 563 -6.07 19.89 10.16
N LEU A 564 -7.14 20.69 10.08
CA LEU A 564 -8.51 20.20 9.85
C LEU A 564 -8.61 19.59 8.44
N PHE A 565 -8.06 20.27 7.43
CA PHE A 565 -8.05 19.80 6.05
C PHE A 565 -7.30 18.47 5.92
N ARG A 566 -6.11 18.36 6.51
CA ARG A 566 -5.30 17.13 6.51
C ARG A 566 -6.02 15.94 7.13
N SER A 567 -6.58 16.12 8.33
CA SER A 567 -7.32 15.05 9.03
C SER A 567 -8.58 14.62 8.26
N ALA A 568 -9.25 15.58 7.61
CA ALA A 568 -10.41 15.32 6.77
C ALA A 568 -10.06 14.54 5.50
N CYS A 569 -9.00 14.93 4.78
CA CYS A 569 -8.51 14.18 3.63
C CYS A 569 -8.06 12.76 4.02
N ALA A 570 -7.51 12.58 5.22
CA ALA A 570 -7.05 11.29 5.72
C ALA A 570 -8.19 10.36 6.21
N GLY A 571 -9.42 10.87 6.36
CA GLY A 571 -10.56 10.14 6.92
C GLY A 571 -10.38 9.76 8.39
N ASP A 572 -9.71 10.62 9.18
CA ASP A 572 -9.41 10.36 10.60
C ASP A 572 -10.34 11.12 11.55
N TRP A 573 -11.42 10.44 11.97
CA TRP A 573 -12.44 10.98 12.87
C TRP A 573 -11.90 11.38 14.23
N VAL A 574 -10.89 10.65 14.70
CA VAL A 574 -10.31 10.82 16.02
C VAL A 574 -9.47 12.10 16.06
N ALA A 575 -8.63 12.31 15.05
CA ALA A 575 -7.84 13.53 14.92
C ALA A 575 -8.74 14.75 14.67
N LEU A 576 -9.75 14.64 13.79
CA LEU A 576 -10.73 15.71 13.57
C LEU A 576 -11.44 16.11 14.86
N SER A 577 -11.98 15.14 15.61
CA SER A 577 -12.66 15.40 16.88
C SER A 577 -11.73 16.03 17.91
N ALA A 578 -10.46 15.59 17.96
CA ALA A 578 -9.45 16.18 18.84
C ALA A 578 -9.15 17.64 18.47
N LEU A 579 -8.96 17.96 17.18
CA LEU A 579 -8.71 19.33 16.72
C LEU A 579 -9.84 20.30 17.11
N VAL A 580 -11.09 19.85 16.98
CA VAL A 580 -12.27 20.64 17.40
C VAL A 580 -12.27 20.86 18.92
N ARG A 581 -12.02 19.81 19.70
CA ARG A 581 -11.90 19.88 21.16
C ARG A 581 -10.75 20.79 21.61
N LEU A 582 -9.68 20.89 20.84
CA LEU A 582 -8.55 21.80 21.08
C LEU A 582 -8.85 23.28 20.70
N GLY A 583 -10.07 23.55 20.23
CA GLY A 583 -10.57 24.91 19.98
C GLY A 583 -10.34 25.44 18.56
N LEU A 584 -10.04 24.58 17.58
CA LEU A 584 -9.97 25.02 16.18
C LEU A 584 -11.37 25.27 15.61
N PRO A 585 -11.65 26.45 15.03
CA PRO A 585 -12.99 26.84 14.63
C PRO A 585 -13.43 26.19 13.31
N LEU A 586 -14.30 25.17 13.36
CA LEU A 586 -14.93 24.59 12.17
C LEU A 586 -15.73 25.62 11.36
N GLN A 587 -16.44 26.53 12.04
CA GLN A 587 -17.38 27.49 11.43
C GLN A 587 -16.71 28.54 10.53
N ARG A 588 -15.41 28.80 10.73
CA ARG A 588 -14.67 29.83 10.01
C ARG A 588 -13.88 29.28 8.82
N CYS A 589 -13.93 27.96 8.60
CA CYS A 589 -13.16 27.27 7.57
C CYS A 589 -14.01 27.05 6.30
N THR A 590 -14.64 28.08 5.75
CA THR A 590 -15.50 27.95 4.54
C THR A 590 -14.70 27.47 3.31
N GLY A 591 -13.41 27.80 3.22
CA GLY A 591 -12.51 27.31 2.18
C GLY A 591 -12.13 25.83 2.28
N LEU A 592 -12.27 25.21 3.46
CA LEU A 592 -11.97 23.80 3.68
C LEU A 592 -12.89 22.88 2.88
N LEU A 593 -14.18 23.22 2.78
CA LEU A 593 -15.17 22.44 2.04
C LEU A 593 -14.93 22.51 0.54
N ARG A 594 -14.71 23.70 0.00
CA ARG A 594 -14.35 23.86 -1.42
C ARG A 594 -13.09 23.05 -1.74
N ARG A 595 -12.04 23.15 -0.91
CA ARG A 595 -10.81 22.35 -1.08
C ARG A 595 -11.08 20.85 -0.97
N LEU A 596 -11.90 20.39 -0.03
CA LEU A 596 -12.26 18.98 0.12
C LEU A 596 -13.07 18.46 -1.07
N VAL A 597 -13.87 19.29 -1.73
CA VAL A 597 -14.68 18.94 -2.92
C VAL A 597 -13.87 19.04 -4.22
N CYS A 598 -12.90 19.94 -4.33
CA CYS A 598 -12.12 20.16 -5.55
C CYS A 598 -10.86 19.28 -5.64
N LEU A 599 -10.24 18.89 -4.52
CA LEU A 599 -9.02 18.07 -4.55
C LEU A 599 -9.39 16.59 -4.51
N ASP A 600 -9.44 15.97 -5.69
CA ASP A 600 -9.32 14.52 -5.82
C ASP A 600 -7.95 14.15 -6.40
N PRO A 601 -6.95 13.83 -5.58
CA PRO A 601 -5.69 13.35 -6.11
C PRO A 601 -5.72 11.87 -6.53
N LEU A 602 -6.73 11.07 -6.14
CA LEU A 602 -6.65 9.59 -6.17
C LEU A 602 -7.95 8.79 -6.40
N GLY A 603 -9.12 9.38 -6.61
CA GLY A 603 -10.39 8.67 -6.79
C GLY A 603 -10.89 7.93 -5.55
N GLU A 604 -10.45 8.32 -4.36
CA GLU A 604 -10.89 7.70 -3.10
C GLU A 604 -12.25 8.30 -2.70
N ALA A 605 -13.15 7.50 -2.13
CA ALA A 605 -14.43 7.95 -1.57
C ALA A 605 -14.37 8.12 -0.03
N PRO A 606 -13.70 9.15 0.54
CA PRO A 606 -13.86 9.54 1.93
C PRO A 606 -14.86 10.68 2.13
N ARG A 607 -15.38 11.28 1.06
CA ARG A 607 -16.09 12.56 1.18
C ARG A 607 -17.48 12.46 1.80
N VAL A 608 -18.29 11.45 1.49
CA VAL A 608 -19.64 11.37 2.06
C VAL A 608 -19.62 11.20 3.59
N PRO A 609 -18.86 10.25 4.17
CA PRO A 609 -18.76 10.15 5.63
C PRO A 609 -18.15 11.40 6.27
N VAL A 610 -17.17 12.06 5.62
CA VAL A 610 -16.53 13.26 6.16
C VAL A 610 -17.47 14.44 6.15
N LEU A 611 -18.20 14.63 5.06
CA LEU A 611 -19.20 15.68 4.91
C LEU A 611 -20.38 15.45 5.86
N GLU A 612 -20.81 14.20 6.06
CA GLU A 612 -21.82 13.86 7.07
C GLU A 612 -21.34 14.19 8.49
N TRP A 613 -20.09 13.84 8.83
CA TRP A 613 -19.54 14.16 10.13
C TRP A 613 -19.44 15.67 10.33
N LEU A 614 -18.95 16.42 9.33
CA LEU A 614 -18.87 17.88 9.37
C LEU A 614 -20.26 18.51 9.53
N ALA A 615 -21.28 17.98 8.85
CA ALA A 615 -22.66 18.42 8.98
C ALA A 615 -23.20 18.18 10.40
N ARG A 616 -22.95 16.99 10.99
CA ARG A 616 -23.34 16.66 12.37
C ARG A 616 -22.58 17.48 13.41
N ALA A 617 -21.31 17.79 13.17
CA ALA A 617 -20.47 18.66 14.00
C ALA A 617 -20.87 20.14 13.90
N GLY A 618 -21.88 20.45 13.07
CA GLY A 618 -22.49 21.76 12.95
C GLY A 618 -21.70 22.73 12.10
N ALA A 619 -20.71 22.31 11.30
CA ALA A 619 -20.01 23.19 10.38
C ALA A 619 -21.06 23.90 9.49
N GLY A 620 -21.19 25.21 9.64
CA GLY A 620 -22.26 26.02 9.10
C GLY A 620 -22.08 26.26 7.62
N PHE A 621 -22.26 25.21 6.81
CA PHE A 621 -22.18 25.29 5.37
C PHE A 621 -23.55 25.10 4.71
N ALA A 622 -23.76 25.82 3.61
CA ALA A 622 -24.90 25.64 2.72
C ALA A 622 -24.67 24.37 1.89
N ALA A 623 -25.61 23.43 1.90
CA ALA A 623 -25.55 22.21 1.08
C ALA A 623 -25.50 22.56 -0.42
N GLU A 624 -26.10 23.70 -0.78
CA GLU A 624 -26.13 24.30 -2.11
C GLU A 624 -24.72 24.69 -2.60
N ALA A 625 -23.88 25.25 -1.73
CA ALA A 625 -22.50 25.61 -2.09
C ALA A 625 -21.60 24.39 -2.29
N VAL A 626 -21.88 23.29 -1.58
CA VAL A 626 -21.21 22.00 -1.78
C VAL A 626 -21.63 21.37 -3.10
N ALA A 627 -22.93 21.43 -3.43
CA ALA A 627 -23.45 20.95 -4.71
C ALA A 627 -22.91 21.76 -5.90
N GLU A 628 -22.81 23.09 -5.78
CA GLU A 628 -22.24 23.97 -6.80
C GLU A 628 -20.76 23.66 -7.06
N ALA A 629 -19.94 23.58 -6.00
CA ALA A 629 -18.54 23.19 -6.11
C ALA A 629 -18.37 21.77 -6.67
N ALA A 630 -19.30 20.86 -6.39
CA ALA A 630 -19.29 19.53 -6.99
C ALA A 630 -19.61 19.58 -8.49
N ARG A 631 -20.62 20.34 -8.92
CA ARG A 631 -20.99 20.46 -10.34
C ARG A 631 -19.93 21.16 -11.20
N GLU A 632 -19.17 22.09 -10.61
CA GLU A 632 -18.06 22.77 -11.31
C GLU A 632 -16.91 21.83 -11.68
N TRP A 633 -16.68 20.77 -10.88
CA TRP A 633 -15.49 19.92 -11.00
C TRP A 633 -15.80 18.49 -11.46
N TRP A 634 -17.03 18.02 -11.29
CA TRP A 634 -17.45 16.66 -11.62
C TRP A 634 -18.45 16.70 -12.77
N THR A 635 -18.10 16.05 -13.89
CA THR A 635 -18.86 16.06 -15.16
C THR A 635 -20.05 15.09 -15.16
N GLU A 636 -20.08 14.11 -14.26
CA GLU A 636 -21.16 13.12 -14.11
C GLU A 636 -21.54 12.99 -12.63
N GLY A 637 -22.83 12.72 -12.36
CA GLY A 637 -23.37 12.61 -11.00
C GLY A 637 -22.58 11.63 -10.13
N GLY A 638 -21.91 12.15 -9.10
CA GLY A 638 -21.09 11.38 -8.18
C GLY A 638 -21.67 11.34 -6.76
N PRO A 639 -21.18 10.45 -5.88
CA PRO A 639 -21.73 10.24 -4.53
C PRO A 639 -21.80 11.51 -3.66
N VAL A 640 -20.90 12.48 -3.91
CA VAL A 640 -20.90 13.78 -3.21
C VAL A 640 -22.03 14.68 -3.68
N LEU A 641 -22.36 14.66 -4.97
CA LEU A 641 -23.47 15.44 -5.53
C LEU A 641 -24.81 14.86 -5.08
N GLU A 642 -24.98 13.55 -5.16
CA GLU A 642 -26.17 12.84 -4.65
C GLU A 642 -26.38 13.13 -3.15
N TRP A 643 -25.30 13.06 -2.36
CA TRP A 643 -25.35 13.41 -0.95
C TRP A 643 -25.75 14.88 -0.73
N ALA A 644 -25.18 15.82 -1.48
CA ALA A 644 -25.48 17.24 -1.32
C ALA A 644 -26.94 17.55 -1.67
N GLU A 645 -27.48 16.92 -2.71
CA GLU A 645 -28.89 17.03 -3.11
C GLU A 645 -29.84 16.42 -2.08
N GLU A 646 -29.47 15.25 -1.52
CA GLU A 646 -30.21 14.61 -0.41
C GLU A 646 -30.25 15.50 0.84
N GLN A 647 -29.13 16.13 1.21
CA GLN A 647 -29.10 17.07 2.35
C GLN A 647 -29.96 18.32 2.10
N ALA A 648 -29.92 18.87 0.88
CA ALA A 648 -30.78 19.99 0.50
C ALA A 648 -32.27 19.61 0.55
N ARG A 649 -32.63 18.38 0.12
CA ARG A 649 -33.99 17.84 0.24
C ARG A 649 -34.44 17.74 1.69
N ARG A 650 -33.64 17.11 2.56
CA ARG A 650 -33.95 16.97 4.00
C ARG A 650 -34.18 18.31 4.69
N ARG A 651 -33.41 19.35 4.35
CA ARG A 651 -33.59 20.70 4.91
C ARG A 651 -34.89 21.36 4.44
N ARG A 652 -35.27 21.19 3.17
CA ARG A 652 -36.55 21.69 2.63
C ARG A 652 -37.75 21.04 3.32
N GLU A 653 -37.67 19.74 3.60
CA GLU A 653 -38.70 18.99 4.32
C GLU A 653 -38.79 19.40 5.79
N GLN A 654 -37.66 19.56 6.48
CA GLN A 654 -37.62 20.05 7.87
C GLN A 654 -38.11 21.51 8.01
N GLY A 655 -37.83 22.36 7.02
CA GLY A 655 -38.35 23.72 6.94
C GLY A 655 -39.87 23.78 6.74
N ARG A 656 -40.43 22.87 5.95
CA ARG A 656 -41.89 22.73 5.77
C ARG A 656 -42.59 22.21 7.03
N GLY A 657 -41.96 21.32 7.80
CA GLY A 657 -42.51 20.78 9.05
C GLY A 657 -42.53 21.79 10.22
N ARG A 658 -41.59 22.75 10.26
CA ARG A 658 -41.57 23.82 11.29
C ARG A 658 -42.51 25.00 10.98
N GLY A 659 -42.97 25.13 9.74
CA GLY A 659 -43.96 26.15 9.33
C GLY A 659 -45.42 25.76 9.60
N GLY A 660 -45.70 24.56 10.11
CA GLY A 660 -47.06 24.02 10.30
C GLY A 660 -47.63 24.12 11.72
N ALA A 661 -46.94 24.77 12.66
CA ALA A 661 -47.41 24.91 14.04
C ALA A 661 -47.14 26.33 14.59
N GLN A 662 -47.88 27.32 14.09
CA GLN A 662 -48.22 28.50 14.88
C GLN A 662 -49.73 28.43 15.18
N PRO A 663 -50.17 28.40 16.45
CA PRO A 663 -51.58 28.59 16.75
C PRO A 663 -51.92 30.05 16.40
N ALA A 664 -53.02 30.24 15.69
CA ALA A 664 -53.58 31.56 15.40
C ALA A 664 -53.83 32.30 16.71
N VAL A 665 -53.05 33.36 16.96
CA VAL A 665 -53.39 34.39 17.94
C VAL A 665 -54.20 35.42 17.17
N GLU A 666 -55.48 35.56 17.53
CA GLU A 666 -56.36 36.62 17.04
C GLU A 666 -55.71 37.99 17.27
N GLU A 667 -55.41 38.70 16.18
CA GLU A 667 -55.08 40.12 16.19
C GLU A 667 -56.32 40.93 16.59
N GLN A 668 -56.31 41.43 17.83
CA GLN A 668 -57.12 42.60 18.19
C GLN A 668 -56.54 43.84 17.49
N GLN A 669 -57.38 44.49 16.69
CA GLN A 669 -57.12 45.72 15.95
C GLN A 669 -56.65 46.86 16.87
N PRO A 670 -55.63 47.66 16.49
CA PRO A 670 -55.44 48.99 17.02
C PRO A 670 -56.19 50.01 16.15
N GLY A 671 -57.18 50.66 16.77
CA GLY A 671 -57.89 51.81 16.20
C GLY A 671 -57.01 53.06 16.08
N GLU A 672 -57.36 53.85 15.08
CA GLU A 672 -56.64 54.98 14.51
C GLU A 672 -56.34 56.13 15.47
N ALA A 673 -55.26 56.85 15.11
CA ALA A 673 -54.90 58.14 15.65
C ALA A 673 -55.91 59.24 15.27
N ALA A 674 -56.21 60.13 16.22
CA ALA A 674 -56.46 61.55 15.92
C ALA A 674 -56.02 62.39 17.12
N GLY A 675 -55.12 63.33 16.87
CA GLY A 675 -54.69 64.31 17.86
C GLY A 675 -55.61 65.53 17.90
N GLU A 676 -55.77 66.08 19.09
CA GLU A 676 -56.16 67.45 19.47
C GLU A 676 -55.75 67.51 20.95
N GLY A 677 -54.89 68.38 21.45
CA GLY A 677 -54.84 69.82 21.29
C GLY A 677 -54.70 70.39 22.72
N ASP A 678 -53.56 71.03 22.97
CA ASP A 678 -53.35 72.23 23.80
C ASP A 678 -53.84 72.30 25.28
N ARG A 679 -52.95 72.90 26.10
CA ARG A 679 -53.15 73.64 27.37
C ARG A 679 -53.00 72.95 28.73
N SER A 680 -51.93 73.43 29.39
CA SER A 680 -51.75 73.80 30.80
C SER A 680 -51.39 72.72 31.81
#